data_AF-A0A7X8FSU2-F1
#
_entry.id   AF-A0A7X8FSU2-F1
#
_cell.length_a   1.000
_cell.length_b   1.000
_cell.length_c   1.000
_cell.angle_alpha   90.00
_cell.angle_beta   90.00
_cell.angle_gamma   90.00
#
_symmetry.space_group_name_H-M   'P 1'
#
loop_
_entity.id
_entity.type
_entity.pdbx_description
1 polymer ?
#
loop_
_entity_poly.entity_id
_entity_poly.type
_entity_poly.pdbx_seq_one_letter_code
_entity_poly.pdbx_strand_id
1 'polypeptide(L)'
;MARTMKTMDGNTAAAHVAYAFTDVAAIYPITPSSNMAEMVDEWSANGLKNIFGETVTVREMQSEGGAAGAVHGSLTAGALTTTFTASQGLLLMLPNMYKIAGENLPGVFHVSARALASHALSIFGDHQDVMAVRQTGFALLASGSVQEVMDLGSVAHLAAIKGKVPFVHFFDGFRTSHEIQKIEVMDYDELGKLLDKDALNEFRKTSNHPSRPKTTGMAQNPDIYFQNVEASNPYYENIVGVVEEYIGKINEITGRDYGLFNYYGAEDADRVVIAMGSVTEALEETVDYLMAKGEKVGVVKVHLYRPFSTKHFMDAIPATAKKIAVLDRTKEKGSIGEPLYLDVRSAFFESDQRPVIVGGRYGLGSKDTNPSHLNAVFENLKSDNPKTGFTVGIVDDLTNTSLEVTEHVNAVQDGTIRCKFWGFGSDGTVGANKQAIKIIGDDTDMYAQGYFDYDSKKSGGVTISHLRFGNNPIRSTYLIDEADFVSCSKQSYVNQYQLLRGLKDGGTFLLNTIWSEEELNEHLPASMKKYIADHNISFYIINASKIAGEIGLGGRTNMIMQSAFFKLSEVLPIEDAMKHLKDSVVKEYGRKGEKIVAMNHKAIDAGSDAVVKIDVPESWKNATDDAVKATEDVPAFIEDVVLAMNRQEGNDLPVSTFADRPNGEFPPGTAQYEKRGIAAAVPEWQIDNCIQCNRCAYVCPHAVIRPFLVTEEEKQNAPEGFEIKKAVGKGLEDYGFRIQVSPLDCTGCGNCADICPSKEKALIMKPFEEQMDAQKDNWTYAHNVVGYKEDVMGTETLKGTQFKQPLLEFSGACAGCGETPYVKLITQLYGEHMMVANATGCSSIWGASAPATPYTINRNTGNGPTWANSLFEDNAEFGFGMHVAVEDKRNQIENLLNKYIELGADDDIAKAGKAWIENKQDYVGSKEAGYNLVKAMEAANPDGDAKAIVDDLNGLTDYLVQRTQWIFGGDGWAYDIGYGGLDHVLASGENVNVLVIDTEVYSNTGGQSSKSTPTAAVAKFAASGKKIRKKDLGMQAMSYGYVYVAQISMGADMNQTLKALREAASYDGPSLVIAYAPCINHGITTGMGTSSKQQLKAVETGYWHLYRFDPRLAEEGKNPFQLDSKEPTKPFTDFLESEVRYTSLRRSFPEDADALFQAAEADAKHRYNTYKKLADA
;
A
#
# COMPACT_ATOMS: atom_id res chain seq x y z
N MET A 1 -36.68 -13.58 19.75
CA MET A 1 -35.85 -14.65 19.15
C MET A 1 -34.41 -14.35 19.53
N ALA A 2 -33.56 -15.35 19.75
CA ALA A 2 -32.13 -15.10 19.95
C ALA A 2 -31.56 -14.48 18.66
N ARG A 3 -30.85 -13.35 18.78
CA ARG A 3 -30.32 -12.62 17.62
C ARG A 3 -29.04 -13.26 17.09
N THR A 4 -28.73 -13.00 15.82
CA THR A 4 -27.61 -13.65 15.13
C THR A 4 -26.30 -12.90 15.41
N MET A 5 -25.35 -13.55 16.08
CA MET A 5 -24.00 -13.04 16.25
C MET A 5 -23.10 -13.54 15.11
N LYS A 6 -22.20 -12.68 14.62
CA LYS A 6 -21.16 -13.07 13.65
C LYS A 6 -19.87 -12.30 13.88
N THR A 7 -18.76 -12.96 13.62
CA THR A 7 -17.43 -12.36 13.60
C THR A 7 -17.12 -11.75 12.24
N MET A 8 -17.05 -10.42 12.14
CA MET A 8 -16.74 -9.71 10.89
C MET A 8 -16.00 -8.38 11.13
N ASP A 9 -15.46 -7.79 10.07
CA ASP A 9 -14.83 -6.46 10.14
C ASP A 9 -15.80 -5.31 9.79
N GLY A 10 -15.40 -4.07 10.08
CA GLY A 10 -16.21 -2.89 9.78
C GLY A 10 -16.57 -2.77 8.30
N ASN A 11 -15.65 -3.09 7.39
CA ASN A 11 -15.96 -3.11 5.96
C ASN A 11 -17.09 -4.11 5.64
N THR A 12 -17.07 -5.30 6.23
CA THR A 12 -18.10 -6.34 6.01
C THR A 12 -19.44 -5.90 6.57
N ALA A 13 -19.44 -5.28 7.76
CA ALA A 13 -20.65 -4.72 8.36
C ALA A 13 -21.27 -3.61 7.48
N ALA A 14 -20.45 -2.68 6.98
CA ALA A 14 -20.89 -1.61 6.09
C ALA A 14 -21.42 -2.16 4.75
N ALA A 15 -20.72 -3.12 4.15
CA ALA A 15 -21.14 -3.76 2.90
C ALA A 15 -22.46 -4.52 3.07
N HIS A 16 -22.64 -5.24 4.19
CA HIS A 16 -23.86 -6.00 4.50
C HIS A 16 -25.09 -5.09 4.46
N VAL A 17 -25.00 -3.95 5.16
CA VAL A 17 -26.08 -2.96 5.21
C VAL A 17 -26.27 -2.26 3.87
N ALA A 18 -25.19 -1.81 3.23
CA ALA A 18 -25.26 -1.13 1.94
C ALA A 18 -25.94 -2.01 0.89
N TYR A 19 -25.60 -3.30 0.84
CA TYR A 19 -26.20 -4.25 -0.10
C TYR A 19 -27.72 -4.39 0.09
N ALA A 20 -28.20 -4.32 1.34
CA ALA A 20 -29.63 -4.45 1.65
C ALA A 20 -30.49 -3.38 0.96
N PHE A 21 -30.03 -2.12 0.91
CA PHE A 21 -30.80 -0.96 0.45
C PHE A 21 -30.46 -0.48 -0.97
N THR A 22 -29.56 -1.17 -1.68
CA THR A 22 -28.98 -0.66 -2.93
C THR A 22 -29.51 -1.39 -4.17
N ASP A 23 -29.85 -0.63 -5.21
CA ASP A 23 -30.10 -1.14 -6.56
C ASP A 23 -28.79 -1.20 -7.38
N VAL A 24 -27.99 -0.13 -7.31
CA VAL A 24 -26.75 0.06 -8.09
C VAL A 24 -25.57 0.45 -7.19
N ALA A 25 -24.40 -0.14 -7.41
CA ALA A 25 -23.15 0.27 -6.77
C ALA A 25 -22.13 0.66 -7.85
N ALA A 26 -21.80 1.95 -7.94
CA ALA A 26 -20.75 2.45 -8.83
C ALA A 26 -19.47 2.65 -8.02
N ILE A 27 -18.41 1.92 -8.36
CA ILE A 27 -17.26 1.72 -7.47
C ILE A 27 -15.93 1.98 -8.18
N TYR A 28 -14.89 2.21 -7.38
CA TYR A 28 -13.49 2.18 -7.77
C TYR A 28 -12.64 1.74 -6.56
N PRO A 29 -11.60 0.93 -6.73
CA PRO A 29 -10.84 0.41 -5.59
C PRO A 29 -9.83 1.42 -5.03
N ILE A 30 -9.92 1.66 -3.73
CA ILE A 30 -8.93 2.39 -2.94
C ILE A 30 -8.86 1.80 -1.54
N THR A 31 -7.64 1.53 -1.05
CA THR A 31 -7.42 1.07 0.34
C THR A 31 -7.79 2.19 1.32
N PRO A 32 -8.45 1.92 2.47
CA PRO A 32 -8.94 0.62 2.95
C PRO A 32 -10.40 0.27 2.59
N SER A 33 -11.06 0.99 1.68
CA SER A 33 -12.48 0.77 1.35
C SER A 33 -12.74 -0.36 0.35
N SER A 34 -11.73 -0.79 -0.41
CA SER A 34 -11.89 -1.78 -1.51
C SER A 34 -12.66 -3.03 -1.10
N ASN A 35 -12.41 -3.57 0.11
CA ASN A 35 -13.07 -4.80 0.59
C ASN A 35 -14.60 -4.69 0.53
N MET A 36 -15.17 -3.52 0.82
CA MET A 36 -16.63 -3.32 0.76
C MET A 36 -17.17 -3.60 -0.64
N ALA A 37 -16.58 -2.97 -1.65
CA ALA A 37 -16.98 -3.16 -3.04
C ALA A 37 -16.75 -4.61 -3.50
N GLU A 38 -15.65 -5.23 -3.06
CA GLU A 38 -15.32 -6.62 -3.41
C GLU A 38 -16.36 -7.61 -2.88
N MET A 39 -16.83 -7.43 -1.65
CA MET A 39 -17.87 -8.25 -1.06
C MET A 39 -19.20 -8.08 -1.77
N VAL A 40 -19.58 -6.84 -2.11
CA VAL A 40 -20.82 -6.56 -2.86
C VAL A 40 -20.79 -7.21 -4.25
N ASP A 41 -19.65 -7.15 -4.95
CA ASP A 41 -19.47 -7.85 -6.23
C ASP A 41 -19.58 -9.37 -6.08
N GLU A 42 -18.90 -9.94 -5.08
CA GLU A 42 -18.93 -11.38 -4.81
C GLU A 42 -20.34 -11.86 -4.45
N TRP A 43 -21.05 -11.14 -3.57
CA TRP A 43 -22.41 -11.50 -3.18
C TRP A 43 -23.40 -11.38 -4.32
N SER A 44 -23.26 -10.35 -5.17
CA SER A 44 -24.09 -10.18 -6.37
C SER A 44 -23.85 -11.31 -7.37
N ALA A 45 -22.59 -11.66 -7.63
CA ALA A 45 -22.21 -12.78 -8.50
C ALA A 45 -22.72 -14.14 -7.99
N ASN A 46 -22.85 -14.30 -6.67
CA ASN A 46 -23.41 -15.50 -6.04
C ASN A 46 -24.93 -15.44 -5.82
N GLY A 47 -25.61 -14.40 -6.31
CA GLY A 47 -27.07 -14.32 -6.32
C GLY A 47 -27.73 -13.87 -5.01
N LEU A 48 -26.97 -13.28 -4.07
CA LEU A 48 -27.56 -12.70 -2.85
C LEU A 48 -28.61 -11.64 -3.23
N LYS A 49 -29.76 -11.65 -2.56
CA LYS A 49 -30.84 -10.69 -2.84
C LYS A 49 -30.85 -9.57 -1.82
N ASN A 50 -31.01 -8.34 -2.28
CA ASN A 50 -31.30 -7.18 -1.44
C ASN A 50 -32.77 -7.21 -0.95
N ILE A 51 -33.21 -6.21 -0.18
CA ILE A 51 -34.59 -6.17 0.36
C ILE A 51 -35.68 -6.02 -0.73
N PHE A 52 -35.28 -5.77 -1.98
CA PHE A 52 -36.16 -5.67 -3.15
C PHE A 52 -36.28 -7.00 -3.92
N GLY A 53 -35.56 -8.04 -3.50
CA GLY A 53 -35.54 -9.34 -4.18
C GLY A 53 -34.57 -9.41 -5.37
N GLU A 54 -33.71 -8.41 -5.54
CA GLU A 54 -32.80 -8.27 -6.67
C GLU A 54 -31.33 -8.37 -6.25
N THR A 55 -30.45 -8.72 -7.19
CA THR A 55 -29.00 -8.63 -6.99
C THR A 55 -28.52 -7.20 -7.25
N VAL A 56 -27.58 -6.69 -6.45
CA VAL A 56 -27.02 -5.35 -6.64
C VAL A 56 -26.28 -5.27 -7.98
N THR A 57 -26.55 -4.24 -8.79
CA THR A 57 -25.80 -4.00 -10.03
C THR A 57 -24.49 -3.29 -9.73
N VAL A 58 -23.38 -4.03 -9.73
CA VAL A 58 -22.04 -3.47 -9.47
C VAL A 58 -21.36 -3.06 -10.77
N ARG A 59 -20.83 -1.84 -10.83
CA ARG A 59 -20.06 -1.34 -11.98
C ARG A 59 -18.79 -0.62 -11.51
N GLU A 60 -17.66 -1.16 -11.92
CA GLU A 60 -16.36 -0.49 -11.79
C GLU A 60 -16.22 0.62 -12.83
N MET A 61 -15.80 1.81 -12.38
CA MET A 61 -15.50 2.96 -13.24
C MET A 61 -13.99 3.11 -13.45
N GLN A 62 -13.56 4.11 -14.24
CA GLN A 62 -12.14 4.37 -14.48
C GLN A 62 -11.43 5.11 -13.32
N SER A 63 -12.21 5.75 -12.44
CA SER A 63 -11.75 6.52 -11.28
C SER A 63 -12.93 6.79 -10.35
N GLU A 64 -12.68 7.25 -9.14
CA GLU A 64 -13.72 7.70 -8.22
C GLU A 64 -14.49 8.91 -8.75
N GLY A 65 -13.87 9.78 -9.53
CA GLY A 65 -14.57 10.87 -10.23
C GLY A 65 -15.61 10.33 -11.22
N GLY A 66 -15.28 9.26 -11.94
CA GLY A 66 -16.22 8.52 -12.80
C GLY A 66 -17.30 7.80 -11.99
N ALA A 67 -16.94 7.17 -10.87
CA ALA A 67 -17.88 6.53 -9.95
C ALA A 67 -18.90 7.52 -9.40
N ALA A 68 -18.46 8.69 -8.92
CA ALA A 68 -19.36 9.72 -8.41
C ALA A 68 -20.33 10.25 -9.47
N GLY A 69 -19.87 10.43 -10.72
CA GLY A 69 -20.74 10.79 -11.85
C GLY A 69 -21.77 9.70 -12.18
N ALA A 70 -21.36 8.43 -12.12
CA ALA A 70 -22.26 7.30 -12.30
C ALA A 70 -23.30 7.19 -11.15
N VAL A 71 -22.89 7.43 -9.90
CA VAL A 71 -23.80 7.52 -8.76
C VAL A 71 -24.85 8.61 -8.99
N HIS A 72 -24.41 9.82 -9.34
CA HIS A 72 -25.29 10.94 -9.62
C HIS A 72 -26.29 10.63 -10.75
N GLY A 73 -25.82 10.07 -11.88
CA GLY A 73 -26.69 9.68 -12.99
C GLY A 73 -27.72 8.61 -12.62
N SER A 74 -27.30 7.60 -11.85
CA SER A 74 -28.15 6.49 -11.40
C SER A 74 -29.26 6.95 -10.43
N LEU A 75 -28.90 7.78 -9.43
CA LEU A 75 -29.86 8.40 -8.52
C LEU A 75 -30.87 9.28 -9.28
N THR A 76 -30.37 10.09 -10.21
CA THR A 76 -31.20 10.96 -11.05
C THR A 76 -32.23 10.17 -11.86
N ALA A 77 -31.88 8.96 -12.32
CA ALA A 77 -32.76 8.05 -13.05
C ALA A 77 -33.74 7.28 -12.12
N GLY A 78 -33.57 7.34 -10.81
CA GLY A 78 -34.49 6.76 -9.82
C GLY A 78 -34.08 5.41 -9.25
N ALA A 79 -32.80 5.04 -9.31
CA ALA A 79 -32.26 3.85 -8.66
C ALA A 79 -31.52 4.24 -7.36
N LEU A 80 -31.77 3.53 -6.26
CA LEU A 80 -31.02 3.74 -5.01
C LEU A 80 -29.57 3.30 -5.23
N THR A 81 -28.63 4.23 -5.05
CA THR A 81 -27.25 4.03 -5.47
C THR A 81 -26.27 4.35 -4.35
N THR A 82 -25.31 3.44 -4.15
CA THR A 82 -24.25 3.57 -3.14
C THR A 82 -22.86 3.58 -3.79
N THR A 83 -21.85 3.97 -3.02
CA THR A 83 -20.44 3.82 -3.37
C THR A 83 -19.56 3.64 -2.14
N PHE A 84 -18.33 3.19 -2.35
CA PHE A 84 -17.33 2.90 -1.32
C PHE A 84 -16.03 3.61 -1.69
N THR A 85 -15.50 4.46 -0.81
CA THR A 85 -14.29 5.24 -1.11
C THR A 85 -13.54 5.67 0.16
N ALA A 86 -12.39 6.34 -0.01
CA ALA A 86 -11.56 6.88 1.04
C ALA A 86 -10.56 7.91 0.45
N SER A 87 -9.99 8.79 1.29
CA SER A 87 -8.80 9.60 0.95
C SER A 87 -8.91 10.34 -0.39
N GLN A 88 -7.92 10.17 -1.27
CA GLN A 88 -7.86 10.76 -2.61
C GLN A 88 -9.11 10.46 -3.43
N GLY A 89 -9.65 9.25 -3.29
CA GLY A 89 -10.87 8.85 -3.98
C GLY A 89 -12.06 9.73 -3.62
N LEU A 90 -12.24 10.03 -2.32
CA LEU A 90 -13.30 10.93 -1.86
C LEU A 90 -13.11 12.36 -2.40
N LEU A 91 -11.86 12.85 -2.50
CA LEU A 91 -11.58 14.15 -3.11
C LEU A 91 -11.99 14.21 -4.59
N LEU A 92 -11.78 13.14 -5.35
CA LEU A 92 -12.22 13.05 -6.74
C LEU A 92 -13.75 13.02 -6.88
N MET A 93 -14.48 12.62 -5.83
CA MET A 93 -15.95 12.64 -5.82
C MET A 93 -16.54 14.02 -5.48
N LEU A 94 -15.74 14.92 -4.88
CA LEU A 94 -16.18 16.22 -4.34
C LEU A 94 -17.05 17.04 -5.31
N PRO A 95 -16.73 17.18 -6.62
CA PRO A 95 -17.57 17.94 -7.55
C PRO A 95 -19.00 17.37 -7.70
N ASN A 96 -19.13 16.04 -7.74
CA ASN A 96 -20.44 15.40 -7.86
C ASN A 96 -21.20 15.37 -6.53
N MET A 97 -20.52 15.42 -5.38
CA MET A 97 -21.20 15.53 -4.08
C MET A 97 -22.05 16.80 -4.01
N TYR A 98 -21.53 17.96 -4.43
CA TYR A 98 -22.36 19.18 -4.49
C TYR A 98 -23.60 19.03 -5.39
N LYS A 99 -23.47 18.30 -6.50
CA LYS A 99 -24.59 18.02 -7.41
C LYS A 99 -25.63 17.10 -6.79
N ILE A 100 -25.20 16.00 -6.18
CA ILE A 100 -26.07 15.01 -5.54
C ILE A 100 -26.85 15.66 -4.37
N ALA A 101 -26.17 16.46 -3.54
CA ALA A 101 -26.80 17.19 -2.45
C ALA A 101 -27.74 18.30 -2.96
N GLY A 102 -27.29 19.14 -3.90
CA GLY A 102 -28.11 20.23 -4.45
C GLY A 102 -29.34 19.77 -5.22
N GLU A 103 -29.38 18.51 -5.66
CA GLU A 103 -30.55 17.88 -6.30
C GLU A 103 -31.39 17.03 -5.33
N ASN A 104 -31.09 17.05 -4.02
CA ASN A 104 -31.79 16.33 -2.95
C ASN A 104 -31.93 14.82 -3.26
N LEU A 105 -30.84 14.18 -3.68
CA LEU A 105 -30.83 12.79 -4.09
C LEU A 105 -30.41 11.86 -2.91
N PRO A 106 -31.12 10.74 -2.67
CA PRO A 106 -30.92 9.88 -1.50
C PRO A 106 -29.74 8.89 -1.69
N GLY A 107 -28.55 9.40 -1.98
CA GLY A 107 -27.33 8.58 -2.10
C GLY A 107 -26.63 8.38 -0.76
N VAL A 108 -25.95 7.23 -0.59
CA VAL A 108 -25.11 6.97 0.59
C VAL A 108 -23.70 6.59 0.15
N PHE A 109 -22.70 7.28 0.71
CA PHE A 109 -21.29 7.02 0.50
C PHE A 109 -20.74 6.39 1.78
N HIS A 110 -20.25 5.16 1.69
CA HIS A 110 -19.57 4.51 2.81
C HIS A 110 -18.07 4.77 2.71
N VAL A 111 -17.52 5.45 3.72
CA VAL A 111 -16.14 5.93 3.71
C VAL A 111 -15.34 5.32 4.85
N SER A 112 -14.31 4.55 4.53
CA SER A 112 -13.30 4.14 5.50
C SER A 112 -12.26 5.27 5.62
N ALA A 113 -12.52 6.23 6.50
CA ALA A 113 -11.83 7.52 6.58
C ALA A 113 -10.31 7.35 6.67
N ARG A 114 -9.58 8.02 5.78
CA ARG A 114 -8.15 7.82 5.54
C ARG A 114 -7.43 9.16 5.30
N ALA A 115 -6.18 9.22 5.77
CA ALA A 115 -5.25 10.33 5.56
C ALA A 115 -5.13 10.75 4.08
N LEU A 116 -4.99 12.06 3.86
CA LEU A 116 -4.67 12.60 2.54
C LEU A 116 -3.15 12.62 2.30
N ALA A 117 -2.74 12.36 1.07
CA ALA A 117 -1.36 12.53 0.63
C ALA A 117 -0.98 14.02 0.69
N SER A 118 0.01 14.36 1.51
CA SER A 118 0.48 15.73 1.69
C SER A 118 2.00 15.84 1.49
N HIS A 119 2.80 15.68 2.55
CA HIS A 119 4.26 15.49 2.44
C HIS A 119 4.62 14.05 2.02
N ALA A 120 3.74 13.10 2.32
CA ALA A 120 3.84 11.70 1.97
C ALA A 120 2.44 11.09 1.83
N LEU A 121 2.36 9.96 1.12
CA LEU A 121 1.17 9.11 1.08
C LEU A 121 1.01 8.37 2.41
N SER A 122 -0.23 8.26 2.90
CA SER A 122 -0.57 7.30 3.95
C SER A 122 -1.82 6.52 3.54
N ILE A 123 -1.79 5.20 3.72
CA ILE A 123 -2.97 4.34 3.54
C ILE A 123 -3.86 4.30 4.78
N PHE A 124 -3.39 4.86 5.88
CA PHE A 124 -3.93 4.65 7.21
C PHE A 124 -4.98 5.69 7.61
N GLY A 125 -5.74 5.37 8.66
CA GLY A 125 -6.99 6.05 9.01
C GLY A 125 -6.81 7.34 9.80
N ASP A 126 -7.42 8.41 9.29
CA ASP A 126 -7.77 9.64 10.00
C ASP A 126 -8.92 10.33 9.25
N HIS A 127 -9.39 11.49 9.71
CA HIS A 127 -10.57 12.17 9.14
C HIS A 127 -10.25 13.26 8.12
N GLN A 128 -9.01 13.37 7.62
CA GLN A 128 -8.64 14.43 6.68
C GLN A 128 -9.53 14.46 5.44
N ASP A 129 -9.91 13.29 4.92
CA ASP A 129 -10.75 13.15 3.74
C ASP A 129 -12.21 13.56 3.99
N VAL A 130 -12.83 13.06 5.06
CA VAL A 130 -14.22 13.40 5.42
C VAL A 130 -14.33 14.89 5.79
N MET A 131 -13.33 15.45 6.47
CA MET A 131 -13.30 16.87 6.79
C MET A 131 -13.14 17.76 5.55
N ALA A 132 -12.53 17.27 4.47
CA ALA A 132 -12.39 17.99 3.20
C ALA A 132 -13.71 18.12 2.41
N VAL A 133 -14.73 17.32 2.75
CA VAL A 133 -16.05 17.34 2.07
C VAL A 133 -17.20 17.82 2.96
N ARG A 134 -16.92 18.32 4.17
CA ARG A 134 -17.93 18.77 5.16
C ARG A 134 -18.87 19.88 4.68
N GLN A 135 -18.46 20.62 3.66
CA GLN A 135 -19.18 21.75 3.06
C GLN A 135 -20.06 21.37 1.86
N THR A 136 -20.02 20.12 1.41
CA THR A 136 -20.68 19.68 0.17
C THR A 136 -22.22 19.65 0.24
N GLY A 137 -22.78 19.75 1.45
CA GLY A 137 -24.21 19.54 1.70
C GLY A 137 -24.59 18.08 1.93
N PHE A 138 -23.63 17.15 2.05
CA PHE A 138 -23.92 15.81 2.56
C PHE A 138 -24.11 15.84 4.08
N ALA A 139 -25.02 15.00 4.58
CA ALA A 139 -25.03 14.65 5.99
C ALA A 139 -23.81 13.76 6.30
N LEU A 140 -23.16 13.96 7.44
CA LEU A 140 -21.97 13.21 7.85
C LEU A 140 -22.29 12.44 9.15
N LEU A 141 -22.30 11.11 9.06
CA LEU A 141 -22.64 10.20 10.17
C LEU A 141 -21.46 9.28 10.48
N ALA A 142 -20.95 9.35 11.70
CA ALA A 142 -19.76 8.65 12.17
C ALA A 142 -20.10 7.41 13.00
N SER A 143 -19.31 6.36 12.81
CA SER A 143 -19.33 5.13 13.60
C SER A 143 -17.96 4.84 14.21
N GLY A 144 -17.91 4.59 15.52
CA GLY A 144 -16.69 4.32 16.28
C GLY A 144 -16.31 2.83 16.39
N SER A 145 -17.27 1.91 16.29
CA SER A 145 -17.04 0.46 16.40
C SER A 145 -17.61 -0.32 15.22
N VAL A 146 -17.21 -1.60 15.08
CA VAL A 146 -17.76 -2.49 14.04
C VAL A 146 -19.28 -2.68 14.22
N GLN A 147 -19.75 -2.72 15.47
CA GLN A 147 -21.18 -2.79 15.78
C GLN A 147 -21.90 -1.51 15.34
N GLU A 148 -21.35 -0.33 15.66
CA GLU A 148 -21.92 0.95 15.22
C GLU A 148 -21.99 1.08 13.70
N VAL A 149 -21.00 0.52 12.97
CA VAL A 149 -21.02 0.50 11.51
C VAL A 149 -22.23 -0.28 10.95
N MET A 150 -22.63 -1.39 11.58
CA MET A 150 -23.85 -2.13 11.22
C MET A 150 -25.12 -1.30 11.49
N ASP A 151 -25.16 -0.64 12.63
CA ASP A 151 -26.37 0.01 13.14
C ASP A 151 -26.59 1.38 12.49
N LEU A 152 -25.62 2.27 12.60
CA LEU A 152 -25.69 3.64 12.08
C LEU A 152 -25.53 3.68 10.56
N GLY A 153 -24.86 2.68 9.97
CA GLY A 153 -24.88 2.48 8.53
C GLY A 153 -26.31 2.29 8.01
N SER A 154 -27.17 1.62 8.78
CA SER A 154 -28.58 1.40 8.40
C SER A 154 -29.38 2.69 8.52
N VAL A 155 -29.12 3.48 9.55
CA VAL A 155 -29.69 4.82 9.75
C VAL A 155 -29.38 5.71 8.54
N ALA A 156 -28.15 5.71 8.02
CA ALA A 156 -27.77 6.54 6.88
C ALA A 156 -28.64 6.28 5.63
N HIS A 157 -28.88 5.01 5.27
CA HIS A 157 -29.74 4.65 4.13
C HIS A 157 -31.20 5.02 4.36
N LEU A 158 -31.74 4.69 5.52
CA LEU A 158 -33.12 4.95 5.86
C LEU A 158 -33.42 6.47 5.92
N ALA A 159 -32.52 7.23 6.55
CA ALA A 159 -32.62 8.68 6.64
C ALA A 159 -32.42 9.38 5.30
N ALA A 160 -31.49 8.91 4.45
CA ALA A 160 -31.30 9.45 3.10
C ALA A 160 -32.58 9.32 2.27
N ILE A 161 -33.21 8.14 2.27
CA ILE A 161 -34.44 7.86 1.52
C ILE A 161 -35.59 8.75 2.02
N LYS A 162 -35.80 8.83 3.34
CA LYS A 162 -36.91 9.59 3.93
C LYS A 162 -36.71 11.11 3.86
N GLY A 163 -35.51 11.57 4.19
CA GLY A 163 -35.18 12.99 4.33
C GLY A 163 -34.65 13.66 3.06
N LYS A 164 -34.34 12.89 2.00
CA LYS A 164 -33.89 13.39 0.69
C LYS A 164 -32.58 14.20 0.75
N VAL A 165 -31.75 13.92 1.74
CA VAL A 165 -30.39 14.46 1.88
C VAL A 165 -29.42 13.28 1.75
N PRO A 166 -28.37 13.36 0.92
CA PRO A 166 -27.39 12.29 0.81
C PRO A 166 -26.50 12.21 2.04
N PHE A 167 -25.97 11.01 2.32
CA PHE A 167 -25.14 10.74 3.51
C PHE A 167 -23.72 10.29 3.12
N VAL A 168 -22.73 10.78 3.86
CA VAL A 168 -21.48 10.07 4.08
C VAL A 168 -21.61 9.35 5.42
N HIS A 169 -21.64 8.02 5.38
CA HIS A 169 -21.44 7.21 6.57
C HIS A 169 -19.97 6.81 6.63
N PHE A 170 -19.27 7.21 7.69
CA PHE A 170 -17.84 7.00 7.80
C PHE A 170 -17.42 6.38 9.12
N PHE A 171 -16.29 5.68 9.05
CA PHE A 171 -15.65 4.98 10.16
C PHE A 171 -14.16 4.88 9.89
N ASP A 172 -13.37 4.68 10.94
CA ASP A 172 -11.93 4.89 10.86
C ASP A 172 -11.23 3.80 10.00
N GLY A 173 -10.49 4.25 8.99
CA GLY A 173 -9.70 3.41 8.11
C GLY A 173 -8.68 2.57 8.89
N PHE A 174 -8.56 1.29 8.54
CA PHE A 174 -7.92 0.23 9.32
C PHE A 174 -8.52 0.00 10.72
N ARG A 175 -8.48 1.01 11.61
CA ARG A 175 -8.82 0.89 13.04
C ARG A 175 -10.21 0.34 13.31
N THR A 176 -11.19 0.66 12.45
CA THR A 176 -12.54 0.07 12.49
C THR A 176 -12.81 -0.77 11.25
N SER A 177 -12.43 -0.27 10.06
CA SER A 177 -12.72 -0.97 8.79
C SER A 177 -12.12 -2.39 8.68
N HIS A 178 -10.98 -2.64 9.34
CA HIS A 178 -10.24 -3.91 9.29
C HIS A 178 -10.13 -4.59 10.66
N GLU A 179 -10.63 -3.95 11.72
CA GLU A 179 -10.79 -4.59 13.01
C GLU A 179 -11.91 -5.62 12.89
N ILE A 180 -11.61 -6.86 13.23
CA ILE A 180 -12.59 -7.93 13.30
C ILE A 180 -13.19 -7.93 14.69
N GLN A 181 -14.51 -7.89 14.80
CA GLN A 181 -15.23 -8.07 16.05
C GLN A 181 -16.38 -9.08 15.89
N LYS A 182 -16.72 -9.76 16.98
CA LYS A 182 -18.00 -10.45 17.11
C LYS A 182 -19.09 -9.41 17.36
N ILE A 183 -20.02 -9.27 16.41
CA ILE A 183 -21.11 -8.31 16.46
C ILE A 183 -22.47 -8.98 16.29
N GLU A 184 -23.52 -8.27 16.71
CA GLU A 184 -24.90 -8.61 16.41
C GLU A 184 -25.27 -8.08 15.01
N VAL A 185 -25.85 -8.95 14.18
CA VAL A 185 -26.20 -8.65 12.79
C VAL A 185 -27.71 -8.50 12.64
N MET A 186 -28.15 -7.38 12.08
CA MET A 186 -29.52 -7.21 11.61
C MET A 186 -29.71 -7.91 10.27
N ASP A 187 -30.73 -8.77 10.16
CA ASP A 187 -31.03 -9.42 8.90
C ASP A 187 -31.79 -8.50 7.92
N TYR A 188 -31.89 -8.91 6.66
CA TYR A 188 -32.53 -8.10 5.61
C TYR A 188 -34.05 -7.99 5.80
N ASP A 189 -34.68 -8.93 6.50
CA ASP A 189 -36.12 -8.90 6.78
C ASP A 189 -36.44 -7.86 7.86
N GLU A 190 -35.56 -7.70 8.86
CA GLU A 190 -35.61 -6.63 9.86
C GLU A 190 -35.36 -5.26 9.23
N LEU A 191 -34.29 -5.13 8.44
CA LEU A 191 -33.96 -3.90 7.72
C LEU A 191 -35.09 -3.49 6.75
N GLY A 192 -35.68 -4.44 6.04
CA GLY A 192 -36.79 -4.20 5.11
C GLY A 192 -38.07 -3.67 5.78
N LYS A 193 -38.29 -3.95 7.07
CA LYS A 193 -39.44 -3.41 7.83
C LYS A 193 -39.28 -1.93 8.18
N LEU A 194 -38.05 -1.43 8.23
CA LEU A 194 -37.75 -0.04 8.57
C LEU A 194 -37.92 0.93 7.38
N LEU A 195 -37.87 0.41 6.16
CA LEU A 195 -37.92 1.20 4.94
C LEU A 195 -39.26 1.95 4.81
N ASP A 196 -39.17 3.28 4.67
CA ASP A 196 -40.32 4.12 4.28
C ASP A 196 -40.62 3.91 2.79
N LYS A 197 -41.62 3.07 2.52
CA LYS A 197 -42.03 2.72 1.16
C LYS A 197 -42.64 3.90 0.41
N ASP A 198 -43.26 4.84 1.10
CA ASP A 198 -43.87 6.00 0.48
C ASP A 198 -42.79 6.99 0.01
N ALA A 199 -41.77 7.22 0.84
CA ALA A 199 -40.60 8.02 0.45
C ALA A 199 -39.84 7.39 -0.74
N LEU A 200 -39.62 6.07 -0.73
CA LEU A 200 -39.03 5.36 -1.88
C LEU A 200 -39.87 5.51 -3.16
N ASN A 201 -41.18 5.36 -3.05
CA ASN A 201 -42.08 5.51 -4.18
C ASN A 201 -42.10 6.96 -4.69
N GLU A 202 -41.97 7.95 -3.81
CA GLU A 202 -41.87 9.36 -4.17
C GLU A 202 -40.56 9.65 -4.93
N PHE A 203 -39.41 9.16 -4.44
CA PHE A 203 -38.13 9.25 -5.14
C PHE A 203 -38.24 8.70 -6.56
N ARG A 204 -38.82 7.50 -6.72
CA ARG A 204 -39.03 6.88 -8.04
C ARG A 204 -40.00 7.68 -8.91
N LYS A 205 -41.07 8.24 -8.35
CA LYS A 205 -42.06 9.06 -9.10
C LYS A 205 -41.51 10.41 -9.53
N THR A 206 -40.55 10.97 -8.80
CA THR A 206 -39.98 12.30 -9.06
C THR A 206 -38.68 12.25 -9.86
N SER A 207 -38.10 11.06 -10.10
CA SER A 207 -36.89 10.87 -10.90
C SER A 207 -37.04 11.30 -12.37
N ASN A 208 -35.91 11.53 -13.05
CA ASN A 208 -35.87 11.83 -14.48
C ASN A 208 -36.37 10.63 -15.31
N HIS A 209 -37.43 10.85 -16.10
CA HIS A 209 -37.95 9.83 -16.99
C HIS A 209 -38.68 10.48 -18.20
N PRO A 210 -38.55 9.95 -19.44
CA PRO A 210 -39.16 10.55 -20.62
C PRO A 210 -40.70 10.69 -20.57
N SER A 211 -41.38 9.82 -19.82
CA SER A 211 -42.84 9.93 -19.60
C SER A 211 -43.26 11.02 -18.60
N ARG A 212 -42.30 11.61 -17.88
CA ARG A 212 -42.48 12.72 -16.91
C ARG A 212 -41.27 13.67 -16.99
N PRO A 213 -41.02 14.28 -18.16
CA PRO A 213 -39.76 14.96 -18.42
C PRO A 213 -39.62 16.19 -17.52
N LYS A 214 -38.41 16.39 -17.00
CA LYS A 214 -37.99 17.60 -16.28
C LYS A 214 -36.60 18.01 -16.76
N THR A 215 -36.27 19.28 -16.58
CA THR A 215 -34.93 19.81 -16.87
C THR A 215 -34.23 20.09 -15.55
N THR A 216 -33.11 19.42 -15.30
CA THR A 216 -32.29 19.58 -14.08
C THR A 216 -30.88 20.03 -14.46
N GLY A 217 -30.13 20.59 -13.49
CA GLY A 217 -28.76 21.05 -13.72
C GLY A 217 -28.62 22.29 -14.62
N MET A 218 -29.59 23.21 -14.57
CA MET A 218 -29.56 24.45 -15.37
C MET A 218 -28.42 25.38 -14.97
N ALA A 219 -27.98 26.21 -15.92
CA ALA A 219 -27.22 27.42 -15.60
C ALA A 219 -28.17 28.51 -15.11
N GLN A 220 -27.85 29.16 -13.99
CA GLN A 220 -28.68 30.21 -13.39
C GLN A 220 -27.89 31.51 -13.27
N ASN A 221 -28.58 32.63 -13.49
CA ASN A 221 -28.03 33.96 -13.30
C ASN A 221 -28.12 34.37 -11.81
N PRO A 222 -27.47 35.48 -11.40
CA PRO A 222 -27.54 35.98 -10.02
C PRO A 222 -28.95 36.37 -9.54
N ASP A 223 -29.92 36.51 -10.43
CA ASP A 223 -31.30 36.91 -10.13
C ASP A 223 -32.11 35.85 -9.39
N ILE A 224 -31.77 34.56 -9.53
CA ILE A 224 -32.47 33.43 -8.88
C ILE A 224 -31.55 32.39 -8.21
N TYR A 225 -30.24 32.40 -8.49
CA TYR A 225 -29.33 31.37 -7.96
C TYR A 225 -29.34 31.33 -6.43
N PHE A 226 -29.22 32.48 -5.78
CA PHE A 226 -29.17 32.56 -4.32
C PHE A 226 -30.48 32.06 -3.70
N GLN A 227 -31.62 32.49 -4.23
CA GLN A 227 -32.94 32.06 -3.75
C GLN A 227 -33.13 30.53 -3.87
N ASN A 228 -32.64 29.92 -4.95
CA ASN A 228 -32.75 28.48 -5.14
C ASN A 228 -31.81 27.67 -4.22
N VAL A 229 -30.63 28.20 -3.87
CA VAL A 229 -29.76 27.59 -2.87
C VAL A 229 -30.45 27.57 -1.51
N GLU A 230 -30.99 28.70 -1.06
CA GLU A 230 -31.69 28.84 0.23
C GLU A 230 -33.03 28.07 0.28
N ALA A 231 -33.66 27.79 -0.87
CA ALA A 231 -34.88 26.99 -0.94
C ALA A 231 -34.67 25.54 -0.45
N SER A 232 -33.42 25.08 -0.33
CA SER A 232 -33.07 23.75 0.19
C SER A 232 -33.05 23.68 1.73
N ASN A 233 -33.04 24.81 2.45
CA ASN A 233 -32.89 24.85 3.91
C ASN A 233 -33.86 23.93 4.68
N PRO A 234 -35.17 23.81 4.32
CA PRO A 234 -36.08 22.92 5.02
C PRO A 234 -35.65 21.45 4.99
N TYR A 235 -34.94 20.98 3.96
CA TYR A 235 -34.43 19.60 3.91
C TYR A 235 -33.35 19.37 4.98
N TYR A 236 -32.46 20.34 5.17
CA TYR A 236 -31.38 20.30 6.16
C TYR A 236 -31.84 20.55 7.60
N GLU A 237 -32.92 21.30 7.80
CA GLU A 237 -33.54 21.44 9.11
C GLU A 237 -34.27 20.14 9.51
N ASN A 238 -35.04 19.55 8.57
CA ASN A 238 -35.86 18.37 8.85
C ASN A 238 -35.06 17.08 8.97
N ILE A 239 -33.90 16.96 8.30
CA ILE A 239 -33.12 15.72 8.32
C ILE A 239 -32.65 15.33 9.74
N VAL A 240 -32.42 16.31 10.63
CA VAL A 240 -32.00 16.05 12.02
C VAL A 240 -33.01 15.17 12.76
N GLY A 241 -34.31 15.52 12.69
CA GLY A 241 -35.37 14.74 13.33
C GLY A 241 -35.60 13.38 12.65
N VAL A 242 -35.33 13.27 11.34
CA VAL A 242 -35.40 11.99 10.62
C VAL A 242 -34.29 11.04 11.07
N VAL A 243 -33.07 11.54 11.28
CA VAL A 243 -31.96 10.74 11.80
C VAL A 243 -32.27 10.28 13.22
N GLU A 244 -32.75 11.19 14.08
CA GLU A 244 -33.16 10.86 15.46
C GLU A 244 -34.26 9.78 15.48
N GLU A 245 -35.28 9.88 14.61
CA GLU A 245 -36.33 8.87 14.48
C GLU A 245 -35.75 7.48 14.14
N TYR A 246 -34.86 7.41 13.16
CA TYR A 246 -34.31 6.11 12.74
C TYR A 246 -33.31 5.54 13.73
N ILE A 247 -32.54 6.39 14.42
CA ILE A 247 -31.77 5.98 15.60
C ILE A 247 -32.69 5.36 16.64
N GLY A 248 -33.81 6.01 16.98
CA GLY A 248 -34.79 5.48 17.94
C GLY A 248 -35.34 4.10 17.53
N LYS A 249 -35.67 3.91 16.25
CA LYS A 249 -36.12 2.60 15.75
C LYS A 249 -35.04 1.52 15.84
N ILE A 250 -33.79 1.86 15.56
CA ILE A 250 -32.66 0.95 15.74
C ILE A 250 -32.48 0.62 17.21
N ASN A 251 -32.55 1.59 18.12
CA ASN A 251 -32.49 1.37 19.56
C ASN A 251 -33.61 0.44 20.04
N GLU A 252 -34.85 0.60 19.56
CA GLU A 252 -35.97 -0.29 19.88
C GLU A 252 -35.74 -1.73 19.41
N ILE A 253 -35.22 -1.91 18.19
CA ILE A 253 -34.95 -3.23 17.62
C ILE A 253 -33.80 -3.91 18.34
N THR A 254 -32.77 -3.15 18.70
CA THR A 254 -31.46 -3.66 19.11
C THR A 254 -31.21 -3.60 20.61
N GLY A 255 -31.96 -2.76 21.34
CA GLY A 255 -31.71 -2.47 22.76
C GLY A 255 -30.42 -1.69 23.02
N ARG A 256 -29.75 -1.16 21.98
CA ARG A 256 -28.58 -0.30 22.11
C ARG A 256 -29.02 1.16 22.23
N ASP A 257 -28.21 2.00 22.87
CA ASP A 257 -28.56 3.39 23.16
C ASP A 257 -27.71 4.34 22.29
N TYR A 258 -28.24 4.68 21.12
CA TYR A 258 -27.68 5.68 20.24
C TYR A 258 -28.48 6.99 20.28
N GLY A 259 -27.79 8.10 20.03
CA GLY A 259 -28.33 9.43 19.84
C GLY A 259 -27.53 10.16 18.75
N LEU A 260 -27.90 11.40 18.44
CA LEU A 260 -27.07 12.23 17.55
C LEU A 260 -25.70 12.55 18.17
N PHE A 261 -25.73 12.73 19.49
CA PHE A 261 -24.61 12.87 20.39
C PHE A 261 -24.89 12.00 21.62
N ASN A 262 -23.96 11.14 22.01
CA ASN A 262 -24.10 10.28 23.19
C ASN A 262 -23.13 10.71 24.28
N TYR A 263 -23.62 10.89 25.50
CA TYR A 263 -22.77 11.09 26.67
C TYR A 263 -22.54 9.78 27.42
N TYR A 264 -21.30 9.57 27.86
CA TYR A 264 -20.92 8.48 28.74
C TYR A 264 -19.96 8.98 29.82
N GLY A 265 -20.24 8.68 31.09
CA GLY A 265 -19.38 9.07 32.22
C GLY A 265 -20.18 9.45 33.45
N ALA A 266 -19.53 10.14 34.39
CA ALA A 266 -20.15 10.55 35.64
C ALA A 266 -21.30 11.53 35.41
N GLU A 267 -22.44 11.37 36.08
CA GLU A 267 -23.57 12.32 35.99
C GLU A 267 -23.18 13.74 36.40
N ASP A 268 -22.20 13.87 37.30
CA ASP A 268 -21.67 15.14 37.82
C ASP A 268 -20.27 15.47 37.29
N ALA A 269 -19.92 14.98 36.09
CA ALA A 269 -18.63 15.23 35.47
C ALA A 269 -18.30 16.73 35.37
N ASP A 270 -17.06 17.09 35.69
CA ASP A 270 -16.55 18.46 35.56
C ASP A 270 -15.55 18.63 34.41
N ARG A 271 -15.04 17.51 33.88
CA ARG A 271 -14.14 17.43 32.73
C ARG A 271 -14.71 16.48 31.69
N VAL A 272 -14.91 16.97 30.47
CA VAL A 272 -15.51 16.20 29.38
C VAL A 272 -14.61 16.20 28.15
N VAL A 273 -14.46 15.05 27.50
CA VAL A 273 -13.82 14.95 26.19
C VAL A 273 -14.89 14.83 25.11
N ILE A 274 -14.73 15.53 23.98
CA ILE A 274 -15.64 15.44 22.83
C ILE A 274 -14.84 14.92 21.64
N ALA A 275 -15.30 13.83 21.05
CA ALA A 275 -14.59 13.15 19.97
C ALA A 275 -15.54 12.41 19.03
N MET A 276 -14.98 11.89 17.94
CA MET A 276 -15.70 11.20 16.88
C MET A 276 -14.89 10.01 16.36
N GLY A 277 -15.56 8.98 15.86
CA GLY A 277 -14.90 7.77 15.36
C GLY A 277 -14.35 6.89 16.47
N SER A 278 -13.39 6.03 16.16
CA SER A 278 -13.05 4.88 17.02
C SER A 278 -12.48 5.24 18.39
N VAL A 279 -11.90 6.44 18.53
CA VAL A 279 -11.33 6.89 19.81
C VAL A 279 -12.38 6.97 20.92
N THR A 280 -13.67 7.09 20.56
CA THR A 280 -14.74 7.16 21.54
C THR A 280 -14.88 5.86 22.33
N GLU A 281 -14.57 4.71 21.74
CA GLU A 281 -14.58 3.41 22.44
C GLU A 281 -13.43 3.33 23.47
N ALA A 282 -12.22 3.70 23.06
CA ALA A 282 -11.08 3.78 23.97
C ALA A 282 -11.26 4.84 25.07
N LEU A 283 -11.96 5.94 24.78
CA LEU A 283 -12.32 6.96 25.77
C LEU A 283 -13.32 6.44 26.80
N GLU A 284 -14.35 5.69 26.40
CA GLU A 284 -15.26 5.06 27.38
C GLU A 284 -14.50 4.12 28.31
N GLU A 285 -13.62 3.29 27.77
CA GLU A 285 -12.79 2.37 28.56
C GLU A 285 -11.87 3.14 29.53
N THR A 286 -11.29 4.26 29.08
CA THR A 286 -10.47 5.14 29.94
C THR A 286 -11.32 5.85 31.01
N VAL A 287 -12.54 6.28 30.66
CA VAL A 287 -13.49 6.92 31.59
C VAL A 287 -13.91 5.93 32.67
N ASP A 288 -14.16 4.66 32.33
CA ASP A 288 -14.46 3.59 33.31
C ASP A 288 -13.34 3.44 34.33
N TYR A 289 -12.09 3.38 33.86
CA TYR A 289 -10.90 3.31 34.70
C TYR A 289 -10.79 4.51 35.66
N LEU A 290 -11.00 5.73 35.15
CA LEU A 290 -10.89 6.96 35.94
C LEU A 290 -12.04 7.13 36.93
N MET A 291 -13.27 6.79 36.55
CA MET A 291 -14.42 6.80 37.46
C MET A 291 -14.26 5.79 38.60
N ALA A 292 -13.66 4.61 38.33
CA ALA A 292 -13.33 3.65 39.38
C ALA A 292 -12.32 4.22 40.41
N LYS A 293 -11.51 5.21 40.02
CA LYS A 293 -10.62 5.99 40.91
C LYS A 293 -11.31 7.21 41.55
N GLY A 294 -12.58 7.46 41.27
CA GLY A 294 -13.36 8.58 41.80
C GLY A 294 -13.22 9.90 41.03
N GLU A 295 -12.65 9.87 39.82
CA GLU A 295 -12.55 11.05 38.95
C GLU A 295 -13.91 11.39 38.31
N LYS A 296 -14.21 12.69 38.19
CA LYS A 296 -15.47 13.21 37.62
C LYS A 296 -15.33 13.53 36.13
N VAL A 297 -15.24 12.48 35.34
CA VAL A 297 -14.94 12.57 33.90
C VAL A 297 -16.04 11.98 33.04
N GLY A 298 -16.11 12.41 31.79
CA GLY A 298 -16.98 11.83 30.78
C GLY A 298 -16.55 12.12 29.36
N VAL A 299 -17.24 11.52 28.41
CA VAL A 299 -17.04 11.66 26.97
C VAL A 299 -18.37 11.93 26.27
N VAL A 300 -18.36 12.84 25.29
CA VAL A 300 -19.44 12.99 24.31
C VAL A 300 -18.97 12.42 22.97
N LYS A 301 -19.67 11.38 22.51
CA LYS A 301 -19.51 10.79 21.19
C LYS A 301 -20.34 11.57 20.19
N VAL A 302 -19.71 12.00 19.10
CA VAL A 302 -20.41 12.65 17.98
C VAL A 302 -20.73 11.59 16.92
N HIS A 303 -22.01 11.31 16.70
CA HIS A 303 -22.47 10.46 15.60
C HIS A 303 -22.86 11.32 14.40
N LEU A 304 -23.85 12.21 14.54
CA LEU A 304 -24.24 13.11 13.46
C LEU A 304 -23.41 14.40 13.50
N TYR A 305 -22.33 14.44 12.71
CA TYR A 305 -21.47 15.64 12.61
C TYR A 305 -22.07 16.72 11.70
N ARG A 306 -22.78 16.33 10.63
CA ARG A 306 -23.50 17.25 9.75
C ARG A 306 -24.89 16.71 9.40
N PRO A 307 -25.95 17.53 9.44
CA PRO A 307 -26.00 18.87 10.03
C PRO A 307 -25.68 18.84 11.54
N PHE A 308 -24.91 19.83 12.03
CA PHE A 308 -24.53 19.89 13.44
C PHE A 308 -25.67 20.48 14.26
N SER A 309 -26.39 19.66 15.02
CA SER A 309 -27.51 20.14 15.82
C SER A 309 -27.07 20.67 17.18
N THR A 310 -26.89 21.99 17.31
CA THR A 310 -26.51 22.65 18.58
C THR A 310 -27.40 22.27 19.75
N LYS A 311 -28.73 22.15 19.55
CA LYS A 311 -29.66 21.72 20.62
C LYS A 311 -29.27 20.36 21.20
N HIS A 312 -29.30 19.30 20.39
CA HIS A 312 -28.99 17.94 20.83
C HIS A 312 -27.56 17.81 21.36
N PHE A 313 -26.62 18.58 20.81
CA PHE A 313 -25.25 18.65 21.32
C PHE A 313 -25.20 19.21 22.76
N MET A 314 -25.87 20.34 23.00
CA MET A 314 -25.91 20.95 24.32
C MET A 314 -26.66 20.09 25.33
N ASP A 315 -27.75 19.43 24.90
CA ASP A 315 -28.55 18.52 25.75
C ASP A 315 -27.73 17.28 26.20
N ALA A 316 -26.76 16.84 25.42
CA ALA A 316 -25.88 15.72 25.77
C ALA A 316 -24.80 16.11 26.81
N ILE A 317 -24.48 17.39 26.99
CA ILE A 317 -23.38 17.81 27.87
C ILE A 317 -23.89 18.00 29.31
N PRO A 318 -23.26 17.37 30.32
CA PRO A 318 -23.62 17.60 31.72
C PRO A 318 -23.49 19.08 32.09
N ALA A 319 -24.50 19.62 32.78
CA ALA A 319 -24.50 21.02 33.22
C ALA A 319 -23.36 21.36 34.21
N THR A 320 -22.74 20.34 34.79
CA THR A 320 -21.58 20.44 35.69
C THR A 320 -20.24 20.57 34.96
N ALA A 321 -20.20 20.38 33.64
CA ALA A 321 -18.97 20.44 32.86
C ALA A 321 -18.33 21.83 32.94
N LYS A 322 -17.09 21.89 33.43
CA LYS A 322 -16.30 23.13 33.60
C LYS A 322 -15.18 23.25 32.57
N LYS A 323 -14.66 22.12 32.11
CA LYS A 323 -13.55 22.07 31.16
C LYS A 323 -13.80 20.97 30.12
N ILE A 324 -13.56 21.31 28.86
CA ILE A 324 -13.84 20.46 27.70
C ILE A 324 -12.58 20.37 26.84
N ALA A 325 -12.18 19.15 26.48
CA ALA A 325 -11.21 18.92 25.42
C ALA A 325 -11.92 18.38 24.18
N VAL A 326 -11.65 18.96 23.02
CA VAL A 326 -12.15 18.48 21.73
C VAL A 326 -11.01 17.82 20.98
N LEU A 327 -11.19 16.57 20.57
CA LEU A 327 -10.20 15.78 19.87
C LEU A 327 -10.57 15.64 18.39
N ASP A 328 -9.73 16.19 17.53
CA ASP A 328 -9.87 16.13 16.08
C ASP A 328 -8.84 15.15 15.49
N ARG A 329 -9.32 14.22 14.66
CA ARG A 329 -8.48 13.27 13.93
C ARG A 329 -8.06 13.83 12.57
N THR A 330 -7.65 15.09 12.52
CA THR A 330 -7.25 15.79 11.28
C THR A 330 -6.22 16.89 11.57
N LYS A 331 -5.66 17.50 10.53
CA LYS A 331 -4.81 18.69 10.64
C LYS A 331 -5.08 19.67 9.49
N GLU A 332 -5.69 20.80 9.80
CA GLU A 332 -5.81 21.93 8.86
C GLU A 332 -4.65 22.91 9.07
N LYS A 333 -3.63 22.85 8.20
CA LYS A 333 -2.42 23.68 8.31
C LYS A 333 -2.78 25.17 8.19
N GLY A 334 -2.45 25.96 9.22
CA GLY A 334 -2.70 27.41 9.27
C GLY A 334 -4.10 27.81 9.76
N SER A 335 -4.97 26.84 10.09
CA SER A 335 -6.27 27.12 10.70
C SER A 335 -6.12 27.67 12.14
N ILE A 336 -7.15 28.35 12.63
CA ILE A 336 -7.25 28.78 14.04
C ILE A 336 -7.64 27.64 14.99
N GLY A 337 -7.92 26.45 14.46
CA GLY A 337 -8.33 25.25 15.15
C GLY A 337 -8.99 24.26 14.20
N GLU A 338 -9.07 22.99 14.60
CA GLU A 338 -9.62 21.91 13.79
C GLU A 338 -11.16 21.93 13.73
N PRO A 339 -11.79 21.27 12.73
CA PRO A 339 -13.22 21.44 12.43
C PRO A 339 -14.17 21.16 13.60
N LEU A 340 -14.02 20.05 14.32
CA LEU A 340 -14.91 19.72 15.44
C LEU A 340 -14.71 20.71 16.59
N TYR A 341 -13.46 21.05 16.91
CA TYR A 341 -13.15 22.10 17.89
C TYR A 341 -13.82 23.43 17.57
N LEU A 342 -13.81 23.87 16.31
CA LEU A 342 -14.45 25.13 15.90
C LEU A 342 -15.98 25.06 16.03
N ASP A 343 -16.60 23.95 15.65
CA ASP A 343 -18.04 23.76 15.79
C ASP A 343 -18.48 23.77 17.26
N VAL A 344 -17.73 23.07 18.13
CA VAL A 344 -17.98 23.06 19.58
C VAL A 344 -17.86 24.47 20.15
N ARG A 345 -16.81 25.22 19.82
CA ARG A 345 -16.65 26.60 20.30
C ARG A 345 -17.78 27.50 19.82
N SER A 346 -18.23 27.32 18.58
CA SER A 346 -19.35 28.07 18.04
C SER A 346 -20.66 27.73 18.77
N ALA A 347 -20.91 26.45 19.06
CA ALA A 347 -22.10 26.01 19.81
C ALA A 347 -22.18 26.62 21.21
N PHE A 348 -21.04 26.78 21.89
CA PHE A 348 -20.98 27.41 23.22
C PHE A 348 -21.02 28.94 23.18
N PHE A 349 -20.86 29.60 22.02
CA PHE A 349 -20.75 31.06 21.94
C PHE A 349 -21.99 31.80 22.47
N GLU A 350 -23.19 31.27 22.24
CA GLU A 350 -24.45 31.85 22.73
C GLU A 350 -24.95 31.22 24.05
N SER A 351 -24.27 30.20 24.58
CA SER A 351 -24.67 29.50 25.82
C SER A 351 -24.28 30.27 27.08
N ASP A 352 -25.13 30.29 28.11
CA ASP A 352 -24.76 30.83 29.43
C ASP A 352 -23.68 29.97 30.13
N GLN A 353 -23.52 28.70 29.72
CA GLN A 353 -22.42 27.87 30.16
C GLN A 353 -21.13 28.27 29.43
N ARG A 354 -20.10 28.62 30.20
CA ARG A 354 -18.79 29.06 29.69
C ARG A 354 -17.66 28.15 30.17
N PRO A 355 -17.65 26.85 29.82
CA PRO A 355 -16.52 25.99 30.17
C PRO A 355 -15.25 26.45 29.45
N VAL A 356 -14.09 26.08 30.00
CA VAL A 356 -12.81 26.20 29.28
C VAL A 356 -12.81 25.16 28.17
N ILE A 357 -12.65 25.56 26.91
CA ILE A 357 -12.65 24.65 25.75
C ILE A 357 -11.26 24.66 25.11
N VAL A 358 -10.59 23.51 25.09
CA VAL A 358 -9.29 23.32 24.44
C VAL A 358 -9.39 22.33 23.29
N GLY A 359 -8.61 22.54 22.23
CA GLY A 359 -8.56 21.65 21.07
C GLY A 359 -7.27 20.84 21.02
N GLY A 360 -7.34 19.60 20.55
CA GLY A 360 -6.20 18.71 20.39
C GLY A 360 -6.31 17.80 19.18
N ARG A 361 -5.17 17.39 18.64
CA ARG A 361 -5.07 16.44 17.52
C ARG A 361 -4.55 15.10 17.97
N TYR A 362 -5.05 14.03 17.35
CA TYR A 362 -4.61 12.67 17.62
C TYR A 362 -4.70 11.79 16.36
N GLY A 363 -4.12 10.60 16.40
CA GLY A 363 -4.48 9.50 15.50
C GLY A 363 -4.26 9.70 14.00
N LEU A 364 -3.48 10.71 13.57
CA LEU A 364 -3.19 10.95 12.16
C LEU A 364 -2.46 9.75 11.54
N GLY A 365 -2.90 9.31 10.36
CA GLY A 365 -2.34 8.13 9.70
C GLY A 365 -2.33 6.87 10.60
N SER A 366 -3.40 6.60 11.34
CA SER A 366 -3.50 5.52 12.34
C SER A 366 -2.44 5.52 13.45
N LYS A 367 -1.87 6.68 13.83
CA LYS A 367 -1.04 6.76 15.04
C LYS A 367 -1.79 6.18 16.24
N ASP A 368 -1.19 5.22 16.94
CA ASP A 368 -1.85 4.53 18.06
C ASP A 368 -2.19 5.51 19.19
N THR A 369 -3.43 5.46 19.66
CA THR A 369 -3.96 6.34 20.70
C THR A 369 -4.60 5.47 21.77
N ASN A 370 -3.83 5.14 22.81
CA ASN A 370 -4.19 4.19 23.87
C ASN A 370 -4.70 4.92 25.14
N PRO A 371 -5.15 4.20 26.17
CA PRO A 371 -5.67 4.81 27.40
C PRO A 371 -4.68 5.71 28.14
N SER A 372 -3.37 5.45 28.04
CA SER A 372 -2.33 6.31 28.64
C SER A 372 -2.31 7.70 27.98
N HIS A 373 -2.41 7.72 26.65
CA HIS A 373 -2.56 8.93 25.85
C HIS A 373 -3.84 9.70 26.18
N LEU A 374 -4.96 9.00 26.34
CA LEU A 374 -6.25 9.60 26.66
C LEU A 374 -6.30 10.14 28.10
N ASN A 375 -5.66 9.46 29.05
CA ASN A 375 -5.49 9.97 30.41
C ASN A 375 -4.71 11.28 30.43
N ALA A 376 -3.66 11.43 29.61
CA ALA A 376 -2.92 12.69 29.49
C ALA A 376 -3.82 13.88 29.07
N VAL A 377 -4.89 13.63 28.29
CA VAL A 377 -5.89 14.65 27.95
C VAL A 377 -6.70 15.06 29.19
N PHE A 378 -7.14 14.10 30.00
CA PHE A 378 -7.86 14.38 31.25
C PHE A 378 -6.98 15.08 32.29
N GLU A 379 -5.70 14.72 32.38
CA GLU A 379 -4.72 15.41 33.23
C GLU A 379 -4.45 16.84 32.74
N ASN A 380 -4.38 17.07 31.42
CA ASN A 380 -4.35 18.43 30.86
C ASN A 380 -5.59 19.24 31.24
N LEU A 381 -6.79 18.63 31.21
CA LEU A 381 -8.02 19.28 31.69
C LEU A 381 -8.00 19.51 33.21
N LYS A 382 -7.31 18.68 34.00
CA LYS A 382 -7.18 18.86 35.44
C LYS A 382 -6.36 20.10 35.79
N SER A 383 -5.34 20.43 34.99
CA SER A 383 -4.49 21.62 35.13
C SER A 383 -5.29 22.94 35.21
N ASP A 384 -4.79 23.91 35.99
CA ASP A 384 -5.38 25.26 36.09
C ASP A 384 -5.40 26.00 34.75
N ASN A 385 -4.39 25.76 33.91
CA ASN A 385 -4.27 26.34 32.57
C ASN A 385 -4.11 25.21 31.53
N PRO A 386 -5.19 24.56 31.12
CA PRO A 386 -5.13 23.49 30.12
C PRO A 386 -4.52 24.01 28.81
N LYS A 387 -3.56 23.26 28.27
CA LYS A 387 -2.96 23.52 26.97
C LYS A 387 -4.01 23.33 25.87
N THR A 388 -4.02 24.23 24.88
CA THR A 388 -4.84 24.13 23.66
C THR A 388 -3.94 24.03 22.43
N GLY A 389 -4.48 23.52 21.31
CA GLY A 389 -3.71 23.26 20.10
C GLY A 389 -2.72 22.10 20.28
N PHE A 390 -2.97 21.21 21.25
CA PHE A 390 -2.04 20.15 21.63
C PHE A 390 -2.07 18.97 20.65
N THR A 391 -1.10 18.07 20.79
CA THR A 391 -1.05 16.78 20.08
C THR A 391 -0.93 15.63 21.07
N VAL A 392 -1.37 14.44 20.66
CA VAL A 392 -1.36 13.22 21.48
C VAL A 392 -0.79 12.05 20.67
N GLY A 393 0.03 11.21 21.31
CA GLY A 393 0.64 10.02 20.70
C GLY A 393 1.93 10.27 19.93
N ILE A 394 2.55 11.45 20.09
CA ILE A 394 3.85 11.82 19.51
C ILE A 394 4.67 12.61 20.54
N VAL A 395 5.97 12.73 20.30
CA VAL A 395 6.85 13.68 21.01
C VAL A 395 7.13 14.87 20.08
N ASP A 396 6.49 16.00 20.33
CA ASP A 396 6.74 17.25 19.62
C ASP A 396 7.62 18.17 20.47
N ASP A 397 8.93 17.95 20.35
CA ASP A 397 10.00 18.72 20.97
C ASP A 397 10.39 19.98 20.17
N LEU A 398 9.77 20.20 19.01
CA LEU A 398 10.03 21.36 18.15
C LEU A 398 9.06 22.50 18.44
N THR A 399 7.75 22.24 18.32
CA THR A 399 6.70 23.22 18.61
C THR A 399 6.09 23.06 19.99
N ASN A 400 6.54 22.07 20.76
CA ASN A 400 6.12 21.83 22.14
C ASN A 400 4.60 21.73 22.25
N THR A 401 3.93 21.05 21.30
CA THR A 401 2.47 20.87 21.31
C THR A 401 2.02 19.57 21.95
N SER A 402 2.87 18.54 22.00
CA SER A 402 2.48 17.24 22.57
C SER A 402 2.16 17.32 24.05
N LEU A 403 1.23 16.48 24.52
CA LEU A 403 1.00 16.23 25.94
C LEU A 403 1.95 15.14 26.44
N GLU A 404 2.47 15.32 27.65
CA GLU A 404 3.32 14.33 28.30
C GLU A 404 2.48 13.20 28.90
N VAL A 405 2.94 11.96 28.74
CA VAL A 405 2.34 10.78 29.36
C VAL A 405 3.08 10.49 30.67
N THR A 406 2.46 10.82 31.80
CA THR A 406 3.09 10.69 33.13
C THR A 406 2.82 9.34 33.81
N GLU A 407 1.77 8.63 33.39
CA GLU A 407 1.34 7.36 33.97
C GLU A 407 0.96 6.39 32.84
N HIS A 408 1.40 5.14 32.95
CA HIS A 408 0.88 4.06 32.11
C HIS A 408 -0.47 3.57 32.66
N VAL A 409 -1.49 3.59 31.80
CA VAL A 409 -2.85 3.20 32.13
C VAL A 409 -3.22 1.93 31.38
N ASN A 410 -3.50 0.86 32.13
CA ASN A 410 -4.16 -0.34 31.63
C ASN A 410 -5.66 -0.26 32.00
N ALA A 411 -6.49 0.10 31.01
CA ALA A 411 -7.94 0.23 31.17
C ALA A 411 -8.71 -1.00 30.66
N VAL A 412 -8.01 -2.04 30.19
CA VAL A 412 -8.65 -3.25 29.67
C VAL A 412 -9.46 -3.93 30.77
N GLN A 413 -10.66 -4.40 30.42
CA GLN A 413 -11.54 -5.07 31.37
C GLN A 413 -10.96 -6.39 31.91
N ASP A 414 -11.18 -6.63 33.20
CA ASP A 414 -10.77 -7.85 33.89
C ASP A 414 -11.29 -9.11 33.18
N GLY A 415 -10.41 -10.10 33.05
CA GLY A 415 -10.72 -11.37 32.37
C GLY A 415 -10.54 -11.36 30.85
N THR A 416 -10.08 -10.25 30.26
CA THR A 416 -9.74 -10.20 28.82
C THR A 416 -8.36 -10.81 28.57
N ILE A 417 -8.29 -11.83 27.72
CA ILE A 417 -7.04 -12.45 27.27
C ILE A 417 -6.52 -11.70 26.05
N ARG A 418 -5.24 -11.31 26.08
CA ARG A 418 -4.58 -10.48 25.06
C ARG A 418 -3.40 -11.23 24.45
N CYS A 419 -3.42 -11.44 23.14
CA CYS A 419 -2.41 -12.23 22.43
C CYS A 419 -1.75 -11.44 21.30
N LYS A 420 -0.42 -11.46 21.24
CA LYS A 420 0.38 -10.88 20.15
C LYS A 420 1.08 -11.96 19.34
N PHE A 421 1.02 -11.85 18.02
CA PHE A 421 1.68 -12.80 17.11
C PHE A 421 2.57 -12.07 16.12
N TRP A 422 3.86 -12.35 16.19
CA TRP A 422 4.87 -11.89 15.25
C TRP A 422 4.97 -12.87 14.08
N GLY A 423 4.42 -12.44 12.94
CA GLY A 423 4.30 -13.17 11.69
C GLY A 423 5.24 -12.65 10.60
N PHE A 424 5.43 -13.48 9.58
CA PHE A 424 6.11 -13.12 8.35
C PHE A 424 5.12 -13.06 7.19
N GLY A 425 5.13 -11.98 6.40
CA GLY A 425 4.23 -11.85 5.26
C GLY A 425 4.32 -13.05 4.32
N SER A 426 3.22 -13.81 4.19
CA SER A 426 3.03 -15.09 3.46
C SER A 426 3.27 -16.41 4.21
N ASP A 427 3.56 -16.38 5.51
CA ASP A 427 3.68 -17.61 6.33
C ASP A 427 2.33 -18.24 6.75
N GLY A 428 1.24 -17.48 6.64
CA GLY A 428 -0.11 -17.89 7.02
C GLY A 428 -0.56 -17.50 8.44
N THR A 429 0.27 -16.81 9.23
CA THR A 429 -0.02 -16.39 10.62
C THR A 429 -1.29 -15.54 10.71
N VAL A 430 -1.40 -14.49 9.89
CA VAL A 430 -2.61 -13.63 9.85
C VAL A 430 -3.86 -14.43 9.51
N GLY A 431 -3.78 -15.36 8.55
CA GLY A 431 -4.91 -16.20 8.16
C GLY A 431 -5.36 -17.13 9.28
N ALA A 432 -4.41 -17.78 9.96
CA ALA A 432 -4.68 -18.61 11.14
C ALA A 432 -5.30 -17.79 12.27
N ASN A 433 -4.82 -16.58 12.53
CA ASN A 433 -5.38 -15.70 13.56
C ASN A 433 -6.81 -15.26 13.22
N LYS A 434 -7.11 -14.88 11.97
CA LYS A 434 -8.49 -14.59 11.53
C LYS A 434 -9.41 -15.79 11.74
N GLN A 435 -8.92 -17.00 11.49
CA GLN A 435 -9.66 -18.22 11.73
C GLN A 435 -9.86 -18.50 13.23
N ALA A 436 -8.84 -18.29 14.06
CA ALA A 436 -8.95 -18.44 15.52
C ALA A 436 -10.01 -17.49 16.09
N ILE A 437 -10.03 -16.23 15.66
CA ILE A 437 -11.06 -15.25 16.07
C ILE A 437 -12.45 -15.73 15.67
N LYS A 438 -12.63 -16.25 14.45
CA LYS A 438 -13.91 -16.79 14.00
C LYS A 438 -14.35 -18.02 14.80
N ILE A 439 -13.45 -18.96 15.04
CA ILE A 439 -13.74 -20.15 15.86
C ILE A 439 -14.22 -19.71 17.25
N ILE A 440 -13.45 -18.85 17.92
CA ILE A 440 -13.78 -18.43 19.28
C ILE A 440 -15.05 -17.58 19.30
N GLY A 441 -15.19 -16.63 18.38
CA GLY A 441 -16.33 -15.72 18.34
C GLY A 441 -17.64 -16.37 17.89
N ASP A 442 -17.60 -17.26 16.89
CA ASP A 442 -18.81 -17.88 16.32
C ASP A 442 -19.25 -19.13 17.10
N ASP A 443 -18.33 -19.87 17.72
CA ASP A 443 -18.63 -21.14 18.39
C ASP A 443 -18.72 -21.04 19.93
N THR A 444 -18.47 -19.86 20.52
CA THR A 444 -18.61 -19.62 21.97
C THR A 444 -19.35 -18.32 22.28
N ASP A 445 -19.67 -18.06 23.56
CA ASP A 445 -20.31 -16.82 24.00
C ASP A 445 -19.33 -15.64 24.17
N MET A 446 -18.01 -15.88 24.09
CA MET A 446 -17.01 -14.82 24.24
C MET A 446 -17.12 -13.78 23.11
N TYR A 447 -16.78 -12.54 23.45
CA TYR A 447 -16.41 -11.52 22.48
C TYR A 447 -15.00 -11.79 21.98
N ALA A 448 -14.78 -11.56 20.69
CA ALA A 448 -13.50 -11.73 20.04
C ALA A 448 -13.19 -10.46 19.24
N GLN A 449 -11.96 -9.97 19.37
CA GLN A 449 -11.43 -8.84 18.62
C GLN A 449 -10.12 -9.23 17.94
N GLY A 450 -9.91 -8.77 16.71
CA GLY A 450 -8.64 -8.91 16.00
C GLY A 450 -8.26 -7.67 15.22
N TYR A 451 -7.02 -7.22 15.41
CA TYR A 451 -6.39 -6.17 14.61
C TYR A 451 -5.05 -6.67 14.07
N PHE A 452 -4.70 -6.28 12.85
CA PHE A 452 -3.50 -6.75 12.17
C PHE A 452 -2.69 -5.55 11.70
N ASP A 453 -1.51 -5.38 12.28
CA ASP A 453 -0.54 -4.36 11.88
C ASP A 453 0.37 -4.94 10.80
N TYR A 454 0.42 -4.26 9.64
CA TYR A 454 1.11 -4.73 8.45
C TYR A 454 2.23 -3.76 8.06
N ASP A 455 3.36 -4.33 7.66
CA ASP A 455 4.39 -3.59 6.94
C ASP A 455 3.89 -3.14 5.55
N SER A 456 4.39 -2.00 5.09
CA SER A 456 4.28 -1.49 3.71
C SER A 456 4.79 -2.49 2.65
N LYS A 457 5.73 -3.36 3.03
CA LYS A 457 6.29 -4.39 2.14
C LYS A 457 5.24 -5.47 1.86
N LYS A 458 4.76 -5.52 0.60
CA LYS A 458 3.76 -6.48 0.12
C LYS A 458 4.05 -7.95 0.43
N SER A 459 5.31 -8.35 0.47
CA SER A 459 5.70 -9.73 0.78
C SER A 459 7.00 -9.76 1.59
N GLY A 460 7.02 -10.66 2.57
CA GLY A 460 8.14 -10.82 3.50
C GLY A 460 8.37 -9.63 4.44
N GLY A 461 7.40 -8.72 4.58
CA GLY A 461 7.36 -7.74 5.67
C GLY A 461 6.93 -8.39 6.98
N VAL A 462 7.15 -7.69 8.09
CA VAL A 462 6.67 -8.12 9.41
C VAL A 462 5.15 -7.93 9.50
N THR A 463 4.47 -8.82 10.20
CA THR A 463 3.04 -8.66 10.53
C THR A 463 2.85 -8.89 12.02
N ILE A 464 2.16 -7.99 12.72
CA ILE A 464 1.87 -8.14 14.15
C ILE A 464 0.37 -8.27 14.32
N SER A 465 -0.09 -9.43 14.77
CA SER A 465 -1.52 -9.64 15.05
C SER A 465 -1.80 -9.38 16.52
N HIS A 466 -2.85 -8.61 16.79
CA HIS A 466 -3.35 -8.27 18.12
C HIS A 466 -4.74 -8.88 18.30
N LEU A 467 -4.86 -9.86 19.19
CA LEU A 467 -6.11 -10.58 19.44
C LEU A 467 -6.54 -10.36 20.89
N ARG A 468 -7.84 -10.11 21.09
CA ARG A 468 -8.44 -10.04 22.43
C ARG A 468 -9.67 -10.95 22.52
N PHE A 469 -9.83 -11.62 23.65
CA PHE A 469 -10.98 -12.48 23.94
C PHE A 469 -11.47 -12.22 25.35
N GLY A 470 -12.79 -12.11 25.54
CA GLY A 470 -13.36 -11.84 26.87
C GLY A 470 -14.85 -12.11 26.94
N ASN A 471 -15.40 -12.14 28.15
CA ASN A 471 -16.84 -12.36 28.38
C ASN A 471 -17.67 -11.08 28.27
N ASN A 472 -17.02 -9.93 28.15
CA ASN A 472 -17.64 -8.62 28.03
C ASN A 472 -17.28 -7.98 26.67
N PRO A 473 -18.07 -7.00 26.18
CA PRO A 473 -17.75 -6.26 24.97
C PRO A 473 -16.36 -5.63 25.01
N ILE A 474 -15.59 -5.78 23.94
CA ILE A 474 -14.21 -5.29 23.84
C ILE A 474 -14.21 -3.92 23.16
N ARG A 475 -13.87 -2.87 23.91
CA ARG A 475 -13.81 -1.47 23.45
C ARG A 475 -12.39 -1.00 23.08
N SER A 476 -11.39 -1.88 23.24
CA SER A 476 -9.98 -1.53 23.14
C SER A 476 -9.52 -1.30 21.69
N THR A 477 -9.92 -0.18 21.08
CA THR A 477 -9.59 0.21 19.69
C THR A 477 -8.16 0.78 19.57
N TYR A 478 -7.19 0.11 20.17
CA TYR A 478 -5.76 0.44 20.19
C TYR A 478 -4.93 -0.85 20.20
N LEU A 479 -3.62 -0.75 19.95
CA LEU A 479 -2.72 -1.91 19.94
C LEU A 479 -2.61 -2.55 21.34
N ILE A 480 -2.09 -3.78 21.41
CA ILE A 480 -1.83 -4.43 22.71
C ILE A 480 -0.49 -3.92 23.26
N ASP A 481 -0.56 -3.15 24.34
CA ASP A 481 0.57 -2.64 25.11
C ASP A 481 1.02 -3.62 26.21
N GLU A 482 0.09 -4.35 26.82
CA GLU A 482 0.36 -5.46 27.74
C GLU A 482 -0.31 -6.77 27.26
N ALA A 483 0.46 -7.84 27.05
CA ALA A 483 0.01 -9.12 26.51
C ALA A 483 0.13 -10.28 27.51
N ASP A 484 -0.82 -11.20 27.46
CA ASP A 484 -0.83 -12.45 28.22
C ASP A 484 -0.05 -13.56 27.47
N PHE A 485 -0.07 -13.51 26.14
CA PHE A 485 0.58 -14.47 25.26
C PHE A 485 1.30 -13.76 24.10
N VAL A 486 2.54 -14.13 23.83
CA VAL A 486 3.31 -13.71 22.66
C VAL A 486 3.78 -14.94 21.88
N SER A 487 3.60 -14.93 20.56
CA SER A 487 4.22 -15.92 19.67
C SER A 487 5.09 -15.27 18.62
N CYS A 488 6.21 -15.93 18.29
CA CYS A 488 7.06 -15.58 17.16
C CYS A 488 7.19 -16.77 16.22
N SER A 489 6.70 -16.59 14.99
CA SER A 489 6.71 -17.62 13.93
C SER A 489 8.05 -17.74 13.19
N LYS A 490 8.94 -16.75 13.33
CA LYS A 490 10.17 -16.62 12.55
C LYS A 490 11.39 -16.38 13.44
N GLN A 491 12.27 -17.38 13.54
CA GLN A 491 13.49 -17.33 14.34
C GLN A 491 14.38 -16.10 14.09
N SER A 492 14.48 -15.60 12.84
CA SER A 492 15.31 -14.43 12.52
C SER A 492 14.89 -13.14 13.25
N TYR A 493 13.64 -13.07 13.71
CA TYR A 493 13.12 -11.90 14.42
C TYR A 493 13.69 -11.73 15.84
N VAL A 494 14.24 -12.80 16.42
CA VAL A 494 14.83 -12.79 17.77
C VAL A 494 15.91 -11.72 17.91
N ASN A 495 16.68 -11.47 16.84
CA ASN A 495 17.78 -10.51 16.82
C ASN A 495 17.41 -9.18 16.13
N GLN A 496 16.18 -9.04 15.65
CA GLN A 496 15.74 -7.87 14.86
C GLN A 496 14.73 -7.00 15.61
N TYR A 497 13.91 -7.60 16.47
CA TYR A 497 12.78 -6.92 17.11
C TYR A 497 12.74 -7.17 18.61
N GLN A 498 12.16 -6.21 19.35
CA GLN A 498 11.87 -6.35 20.78
C GLN A 498 10.60 -7.19 21.01
N LEU A 499 10.66 -8.49 20.69
CA LEU A 499 9.49 -9.38 20.66
C LEU A 499 8.69 -9.42 21.98
N LEU A 500 9.38 -9.32 23.11
CA LEU A 500 8.80 -9.43 24.45
C LEU A 500 8.36 -8.10 25.05
N ARG A 501 8.51 -6.97 24.32
CA ARG A 501 8.06 -5.65 24.80
C ARG A 501 6.57 -5.73 25.17
N GLY A 502 6.27 -5.50 26.44
CA GLY A 502 4.90 -5.53 26.96
C GLY A 502 4.33 -6.94 27.18
N LEU A 503 5.14 -7.99 27.32
CA LEU A 503 4.64 -9.27 27.83
C LEU A 503 4.58 -9.23 29.36
N LYS A 504 3.42 -9.50 29.96
CA LYS A 504 3.25 -9.39 31.42
C LYS A 504 4.10 -10.43 32.20
N ASP A 505 4.31 -10.16 33.48
CA ASP A 505 4.91 -11.11 34.42
C ASP A 505 4.14 -12.44 34.44
N GLY A 506 4.86 -13.56 34.33
CA GLY A 506 4.27 -14.89 34.25
C GLY A 506 3.59 -15.22 32.91
N GLY A 507 3.58 -14.28 31.95
CA GLY A 507 2.98 -14.49 30.62
C GLY A 507 3.69 -15.57 29.80
N THR A 508 3.07 -15.98 28.70
CA THR A 508 3.56 -17.09 27.86
C THR A 508 4.26 -16.58 26.61
N PHE A 509 5.45 -17.12 26.31
CA PHE A 509 6.17 -16.88 25.06
C PHE A 509 6.36 -18.18 24.27
N LEU A 510 5.93 -18.20 23.01
CA LEU A 510 6.10 -19.33 22.08
C LEU A 510 7.01 -18.94 20.90
N LEU A 511 8.15 -19.60 20.75
CA LEU A 511 9.09 -19.38 19.65
C LEU A 511 9.13 -20.58 18.68
N ASN A 512 8.87 -20.33 17.39
CA ASN A 512 9.18 -21.29 16.33
C ASN A 512 10.67 -21.22 15.97
N THR A 513 11.42 -22.27 16.28
CA THR A 513 12.87 -22.31 16.10
C THR A 513 13.36 -23.72 15.74
N ILE A 514 14.48 -23.79 15.02
CA ILE A 514 15.20 -25.06 14.80
C ILE A 514 16.17 -25.40 15.93
N TRP A 515 16.47 -24.43 16.79
CA TRP A 515 17.40 -24.58 17.92
C TRP A 515 16.90 -25.61 18.92
N SER A 516 17.81 -26.44 19.42
CA SER A 516 17.56 -27.29 20.58
C SER A 516 17.54 -26.47 21.88
N GLU A 517 17.09 -27.07 22.98
CA GLU A 517 17.10 -26.44 24.30
C GLU A 517 18.51 -25.98 24.73
N GLU A 518 19.53 -26.77 24.40
CA GLU A 518 20.93 -26.45 24.71
C GLU A 518 21.46 -25.26 23.90
N GLU A 519 21.04 -25.14 22.64
CA GLU A 519 21.47 -24.09 21.70
C GLU A 519 20.84 -22.71 22.02
N LEU A 520 19.74 -22.67 22.79
CA LEU A 520 19.08 -21.41 23.19
C LEU A 520 20.02 -20.48 23.98
N ASN A 521 20.92 -21.03 24.79
CA ASN A 521 21.88 -20.24 25.57
C ASN A 521 22.82 -19.43 24.69
N GLU A 522 23.24 -19.99 23.55
CA GLU A 522 24.15 -19.38 22.60
C GLU A 522 23.44 -18.38 21.70
N HIS A 523 22.23 -18.71 21.24
CA HIS A 523 21.57 -17.93 20.19
C HIS A 523 20.62 -16.83 20.67
N LEU A 524 20.06 -16.92 21.89
CA LEU A 524 19.17 -15.87 22.40
C LEU A 524 19.98 -14.66 22.91
N PRO A 525 19.58 -13.41 22.53
CA PRO A 525 20.15 -12.19 23.07
C PRO A 525 20.06 -12.11 24.59
N ALA A 526 21.05 -11.51 25.24
CA ALA A 526 21.07 -11.32 26.68
C ALA A 526 19.87 -10.51 27.17
N SER A 527 19.45 -9.48 26.42
CA SER A 527 18.25 -8.69 26.75
C SER A 527 16.99 -9.55 26.82
N MET A 528 16.81 -10.48 25.87
CA MET A 528 15.67 -11.39 25.84
C MET A 528 15.76 -12.43 26.96
N LYS A 529 16.94 -13.04 27.17
CA LYS A 529 17.19 -14.00 28.26
C LYS A 529 16.88 -13.37 29.62
N LYS A 530 17.37 -12.15 29.85
CA LYS A 530 17.14 -11.40 31.07
C LYS A 530 15.66 -11.10 31.29
N TYR A 531 14.95 -10.62 30.26
CA TYR A 531 13.52 -10.36 30.35
C TYR A 531 12.74 -11.63 30.73
N ILE A 532 13.01 -12.75 30.06
CA ILE A 532 12.36 -14.04 30.34
C ILE A 532 12.53 -14.44 31.81
N ALA A 533 13.75 -14.29 32.35
CA ALA A 533 14.07 -14.69 33.72
C ALA A 533 13.58 -13.70 34.79
N ASP A 534 13.69 -12.39 34.55
CA ASP A 534 13.27 -11.35 35.52
C ASP A 534 11.74 -11.30 35.67
N HIS A 535 11.01 -11.56 34.58
CA HIS A 535 9.54 -11.52 34.55
C HIS A 535 8.88 -12.90 34.74
N ASN A 536 9.65 -13.94 35.06
CA ASN A 536 9.17 -15.32 35.25
C ASN A 536 8.32 -15.84 34.07
N ILE A 537 8.75 -15.57 32.83
CA ILE A 537 7.99 -15.89 31.62
C ILE A 537 7.90 -17.41 31.43
N SER A 538 6.71 -17.89 31.08
CA SER A 538 6.49 -19.28 30.67
C SER A 538 6.96 -19.46 29.21
N PHE A 539 8.21 -19.87 29.02
CA PHE A 539 8.84 -19.96 27.71
C PHE A 539 8.69 -21.36 27.07
N TYR A 540 8.27 -21.38 25.80
CA TYR A 540 8.09 -22.58 24.99
C TYR A 540 8.74 -22.44 23.61
N ILE A 541 9.27 -23.56 23.10
CA ILE A 541 9.76 -23.67 21.72
C ILE A 541 9.00 -24.74 20.93
N ILE A 542 9.00 -24.60 19.61
CA ILE A 542 8.49 -25.61 18.67
C ILE A 542 9.28 -25.55 17.36
N ASN A 543 9.60 -26.69 16.76
CA ASN A 543 10.19 -26.74 15.41
C ASN A 543 9.10 -27.00 14.36
N ALA A 544 8.23 -26.01 14.15
CA ALA A 544 7.11 -26.13 13.23
C ALA A 544 7.57 -26.31 11.77
N SER A 545 8.74 -25.77 11.42
CA SER A 545 9.34 -25.90 10.08
C SER A 545 9.68 -27.35 9.74
N LYS A 546 10.31 -28.08 10.67
CA LYS A 546 10.62 -29.50 10.51
C LYS A 546 9.35 -30.33 10.39
N ILE A 547 8.39 -30.11 11.28
CA ILE A 547 7.10 -30.82 11.30
C ILE A 547 6.34 -30.61 9.96
N ALA A 548 6.27 -29.37 9.48
CA ALA A 548 5.64 -29.05 8.20
C ALA A 548 6.33 -29.76 7.02
N GLY A 549 7.66 -29.81 7.03
CA GLY A 549 8.47 -30.54 6.06
C GLY A 549 8.18 -32.04 6.04
N GLU A 550 8.15 -32.69 7.21
CA GLU A 550 7.90 -34.12 7.36
C GLU A 550 6.46 -34.53 6.96
N ILE A 551 5.48 -33.68 7.23
CA ILE A 551 4.06 -33.90 6.84
C ILE A 551 3.85 -33.65 5.34
N GLY A 552 4.73 -32.87 4.70
CA GLY A 552 4.64 -32.49 3.29
C GLY A 552 3.92 -31.16 3.04
N LEU A 553 3.71 -30.33 4.06
CA LEU A 553 3.14 -28.99 3.95
C LEU A 553 4.16 -27.94 3.46
N GLY A 554 5.42 -28.34 3.26
CA GLY A 554 6.50 -27.45 2.86
C GLY A 554 6.81 -26.44 3.97
N GLY A 555 6.91 -25.16 3.62
CA GLY A 555 7.17 -24.07 4.58
C GLY A 555 5.95 -23.55 5.34
N ARG A 556 4.78 -24.19 5.24
CA ARG A 556 3.54 -23.70 5.89
C ARG A 556 3.44 -24.21 7.32
N THR A 557 3.71 -23.33 8.29
CA THR A 557 3.71 -23.65 9.73
C THR A 557 2.43 -23.25 10.44
N ASN A 558 1.53 -22.52 9.76
CA ASN A 558 0.35 -21.88 10.34
C ASN A 558 -0.53 -22.81 11.19
N MET A 559 -0.92 -24.00 10.70
CA MET A 559 -1.77 -24.94 11.46
C MET A 559 -1.08 -25.50 12.71
N ILE A 560 0.24 -25.71 12.63
CA ILE A 560 1.04 -26.23 13.73
C ILE A 560 1.13 -25.18 14.84
N MET A 561 1.45 -23.94 14.46
CA MET A 561 1.53 -22.80 15.38
C MET A 561 0.17 -22.47 16.00
N GLN A 562 -0.92 -22.57 15.23
CA GLN A 562 -2.28 -22.34 15.72
C GLN A 562 -2.72 -23.39 16.74
N SER A 563 -2.36 -24.66 16.53
CA SER A 563 -2.60 -25.73 17.50
C SER A 563 -1.83 -25.48 18.82
N ALA A 564 -0.55 -25.10 18.71
CA ALA A 564 0.26 -24.71 19.86
C ALA A 564 -0.33 -23.49 20.61
N PHE A 565 -0.86 -22.50 19.89
CA PHE A 565 -1.55 -21.36 20.49
C PHE A 565 -2.75 -21.79 21.34
N PHE A 566 -3.65 -22.62 20.82
CA PHE A 566 -4.82 -23.06 21.58
C PHE A 566 -4.43 -23.87 22.83
N LYS A 567 -3.38 -24.68 22.75
CA LYS A 567 -2.85 -25.42 23.91
C LYS A 567 -2.28 -24.51 24.99
N LEU A 568 -1.55 -23.47 24.60
CA LEU A 568 -0.77 -22.65 25.53
C LEU A 568 -1.50 -21.40 26.03
N SER A 569 -2.46 -20.87 25.27
CA SER A 569 -3.24 -19.69 25.65
C SER A 569 -4.38 -20.00 26.60
N GLU A 570 -4.85 -21.26 26.63
CA GLU A 570 -5.99 -21.73 27.42
C GLU A 570 -7.27 -20.89 27.23
N VAL A 571 -7.39 -20.17 26.10
CA VAL A 571 -8.60 -19.40 25.74
C VAL A 571 -9.82 -20.32 25.63
N LEU A 572 -9.62 -21.57 25.24
CA LEU A 572 -10.63 -22.63 25.22
C LEU A 572 -10.06 -23.91 25.81
N PRO A 573 -10.91 -24.81 26.34
CA PRO A 573 -10.52 -26.18 26.63
C PRO A 573 -9.89 -26.83 25.38
N ILE A 574 -8.75 -27.51 25.56
CA ILE A 574 -7.95 -28.02 24.44
C ILE A 574 -8.72 -29.00 23.54
N GLU A 575 -9.56 -29.87 24.11
CA GLU A 575 -10.34 -30.85 23.35
C GLU A 575 -11.33 -30.15 22.40
N ASP A 576 -12.00 -29.10 22.89
CA ASP A 576 -12.93 -28.30 22.11
C ASP A 576 -12.17 -27.53 21.02
N ALA A 577 -11.08 -26.85 21.39
CA ALA A 577 -10.27 -26.09 20.45
C ALA A 577 -9.75 -26.94 19.27
N MET A 578 -9.24 -28.15 19.55
CA MET A 578 -8.76 -29.07 18.52
C MET A 578 -9.88 -29.56 17.61
N LYS A 579 -11.07 -29.81 18.17
CA LYS A 579 -12.26 -30.19 17.41
C LYS A 579 -12.68 -29.07 16.45
N HIS A 580 -12.87 -27.85 16.95
CA HIS A 580 -13.24 -26.69 16.13
C HIS A 580 -12.21 -26.42 15.02
N LEU A 581 -10.92 -26.55 15.33
CA LEU A 581 -9.85 -26.37 14.35
C LEU A 581 -9.93 -27.43 13.24
N LYS A 582 -10.13 -28.71 13.58
CA LYS A 582 -10.31 -29.78 12.58
C LYS A 582 -11.56 -29.59 11.72
N ASP A 583 -12.66 -29.13 12.31
CA ASP A 583 -13.92 -28.84 11.59
C ASP A 583 -13.74 -27.66 10.62
N SER A 584 -13.03 -26.62 11.04
CA SER A 584 -12.70 -25.47 10.18
C SER A 584 -11.87 -25.87 8.96
N VAL A 585 -10.91 -26.79 9.12
CA VAL A 585 -10.10 -27.33 8.03
C VAL A 585 -10.97 -28.07 7.01
N VAL A 586 -11.98 -28.82 7.45
CA VAL A 586 -12.90 -29.50 6.53
C VAL A 586 -13.73 -28.48 5.75
N LYS A 587 -14.24 -27.44 6.42
CA LYS A 587 -15.02 -26.37 5.80
C LYS A 587 -14.22 -25.60 4.74
N GLU A 588 -12.97 -25.25 5.02
CA GLU A 588 -12.11 -24.47 4.12
C GLU A 588 -11.41 -25.31 3.04
N TYR A 589 -10.86 -26.47 3.41
CA TYR A 589 -10.01 -27.28 2.55
C TYR A 589 -10.69 -28.53 1.99
N GLY A 590 -11.92 -28.85 2.41
CA GLY A 590 -12.66 -30.01 1.91
C GLY A 590 -12.77 -30.03 0.38
N ARG A 591 -12.94 -28.85 -0.24
CA ARG A 591 -12.99 -28.68 -1.70
C ARG A 591 -11.63 -28.89 -2.40
N LYS A 592 -10.52 -28.90 -1.66
CA LYS A 592 -9.16 -29.14 -2.20
C LYS A 592 -8.76 -30.62 -2.18
N GLY A 593 -9.61 -31.49 -1.64
CA GLY A 593 -9.42 -32.94 -1.61
C GLY A 593 -8.92 -33.48 -0.28
N GLU A 594 -9.24 -34.75 -0.02
CA GLU A 594 -9.03 -35.43 1.27
C GLU A 594 -7.55 -35.49 1.69
N LYS A 595 -6.61 -35.59 0.74
CA LYS A 595 -5.18 -35.58 1.04
C LYS A 595 -4.74 -34.29 1.75
N ILE A 596 -5.23 -33.12 1.30
CA ILE A 596 -4.88 -31.83 1.91
C ILE A 596 -5.53 -31.72 3.29
N VAL A 597 -6.79 -32.15 3.44
CA VAL A 597 -7.47 -32.18 4.74
C VAL A 597 -6.70 -33.05 5.74
N ALA A 598 -6.35 -34.28 5.36
CA ALA A 598 -5.63 -35.21 6.21
C ALA A 598 -4.24 -34.70 6.62
N MET A 599 -3.53 -34.02 5.72
CA MET A 599 -2.24 -33.38 6.06
C MET A 599 -2.40 -32.27 7.10
N ASN A 600 -3.44 -31.43 6.98
CA ASN A 600 -3.70 -30.38 7.97
C ASN A 600 -4.15 -30.96 9.31
N HIS A 601 -4.97 -32.02 9.32
CA HIS A 601 -5.33 -32.72 10.56
C HIS A 601 -4.10 -33.28 11.29
N LYS A 602 -3.18 -33.92 10.56
CA LYS A 602 -1.89 -34.36 11.14
C LYS A 602 -1.06 -33.22 11.69
N ALA A 603 -1.07 -32.06 11.02
CA ALA A 603 -0.35 -30.88 11.49
C ALA A 603 -0.93 -30.29 12.77
N ILE A 604 -2.26 -30.34 12.92
CA ILE A 604 -2.96 -29.95 14.16
C ILE A 604 -2.53 -30.87 15.32
N ASP A 605 -2.60 -32.18 15.11
CA ASP A 605 -2.23 -33.17 16.13
C ASP A 605 -0.75 -33.06 16.53
N ALA A 606 0.15 -32.94 15.56
CA ALA A 606 1.57 -32.76 15.82
C ALA A 606 1.87 -31.43 16.55
N GLY A 607 1.16 -30.36 16.21
CA GLY A 607 1.39 -29.03 16.80
C GLY A 607 1.05 -28.97 18.29
N SER A 608 0.00 -29.67 18.74
CA SER A 608 -0.33 -29.73 20.16
C SER A 608 0.70 -30.54 20.95
N ASP A 609 1.28 -31.58 20.35
CA ASP A 609 2.17 -32.49 21.08
C ASP A 609 3.63 -32.04 21.09
N ALA A 610 4.06 -31.26 20.09
CA ALA A 610 5.46 -30.92 19.87
C ALA A 610 5.98 -29.67 20.61
N VAL A 611 5.14 -28.97 21.39
CA VAL A 611 5.60 -27.82 22.19
C VAL A 611 6.46 -28.29 23.36
N VAL A 612 7.64 -27.70 23.51
CA VAL A 612 8.59 -28.00 24.58
C VAL A 612 8.65 -26.80 25.53
N LYS A 613 8.38 -27.03 26.82
CA LYS A 613 8.55 -26.01 27.86
C LYS A 613 10.03 -25.93 28.24
N ILE A 614 10.57 -24.73 28.30
CA ILE A 614 11.96 -24.49 28.68
C ILE A 614 12.05 -24.19 30.18
N ASP A 615 12.90 -24.94 30.87
CA ASP A 615 13.25 -24.63 32.26
C ASP A 615 14.25 -23.47 32.28
N VAL A 616 13.75 -22.25 32.48
CA VAL A 616 14.53 -21.00 32.39
C VAL A 616 15.68 -21.01 33.41
N PRO A 617 16.95 -20.97 32.97
CA PRO A 617 18.08 -20.93 33.89
C PRO A 617 18.16 -19.63 34.67
N GLU A 618 18.40 -19.70 35.99
CA GLU A 618 18.59 -18.50 36.84
C GLU A 618 19.77 -17.62 36.36
N SER A 619 20.76 -18.22 35.67
CA SER A 619 21.90 -17.50 35.09
C SER A 619 21.47 -16.46 34.04
N TRP A 620 20.30 -16.61 33.42
CA TRP A 620 19.79 -15.67 32.42
C TRP A 620 19.52 -14.27 32.95
N LYS A 621 19.23 -14.13 34.26
CA LYS A 621 19.07 -12.81 34.91
C LYS A 621 20.33 -11.93 34.80
N ASN A 622 21.49 -12.60 34.73
CA ASN A 622 22.80 -11.97 34.63
C ASN A 622 23.44 -12.17 33.24
N ALA A 623 22.65 -12.56 32.23
CA ALA A 623 23.16 -12.67 30.88
C ALA A 623 23.70 -11.31 30.40
N THR A 624 24.86 -11.35 29.77
CA THR A 624 25.46 -10.22 29.08
C THR A 624 25.78 -10.65 27.67
N ASP A 625 25.47 -9.81 26.68
CA ASP A 625 25.97 -10.04 25.34
C ASP A 625 27.47 -9.74 25.32
N ASP A 626 28.21 -10.42 24.45
CA ASP A 626 29.58 -10.00 24.13
C ASP A 626 29.55 -8.54 23.66
N ALA A 627 30.62 -7.79 23.92
CA ALA A 627 30.72 -6.41 23.45
C ALA A 627 30.45 -6.38 21.94
N VAL A 628 29.34 -5.73 21.56
CA VAL A 628 28.95 -5.55 20.16
C VAL A 628 30.16 -4.95 19.46
N LYS A 629 30.71 -5.64 18.44
CA LYS A 629 31.72 -5.04 17.58
C LYS A 629 31.13 -3.71 17.10
N ALA A 630 31.88 -2.62 17.29
CA ALA A 630 31.46 -1.29 16.83
C ALA A 630 30.82 -1.43 15.45
N THR A 631 29.58 -0.95 15.33
CA THR A 631 28.90 -0.84 14.05
C THR A 631 29.84 -0.17 13.05
N GLU A 632 29.85 -0.64 11.81
CA GLU A 632 30.48 0.11 10.73
C GLU A 632 29.98 1.57 10.80
N ASP A 633 30.87 2.52 10.49
CA ASP A 633 30.54 3.95 10.46
C ASP A 633 29.42 4.19 9.43
N VAL A 634 28.16 4.23 9.88
CA VAL A 634 26.97 4.43 9.05
C VAL A 634 26.53 5.90 9.11
N PRO A 635 25.93 6.46 8.04
CA PRO A 635 25.45 7.83 8.08
C PRO A 635 24.40 8.03 9.18
N ALA A 636 24.40 9.20 9.83
CA ALA A 636 23.47 9.53 10.92
C ALA A 636 21.99 9.26 10.56
N PHE A 637 21.56 9.62 9.34
CA PHE A 637 20.20 9.33 8.89
C PHE A 637 19.87 7.82 8.88
N ILE A 638 20.84 6.97 8.57
CA ILE A 638 20.65 5.51 8.61
C ILE A 638 20.47 5.05 10.06
N GLU A 639 21.34 5.49 10.97
CA GLU A 639 21.29 5.11 12.37
C GLU A 639 20.03 5.62 13.09
N ASP A 640 19.79 6.92 12.98
CA ASP A 640 18.78 7.65 13.75
C ASP A 640 17.36 7.45 13.21
N VAL A 641 17.22 7.20 11.90
CA VAL A 641 15.89 7.08 11.24
C VAL A 641 15.67 5.67 10.71
N VAL A 642 16.50 5.22 9.76
CA VAL A 642 16.24 3.99 9.00
C VAL A 642 16.28 2.76 9.90
N LEU A 643 17.33 2.59 10.71
CA LEU A 643 17.49 1.45 11.59
C LEU A 643 16.47 1.49 12.74
N ALA A 644 16.16 2.66 13.29
CA ALA A 644 15.11 2.83 14.30
C ALA A 644 13.74 2.39 13.78
N MET A 645 13.33 2.88 12.60
CA MET A 645 12.07 2.48 11.97
C MET A 645 12.05 0.98 11.63
N ASN A 646 13.15 0.44 11.11
CA ASN A 646 13.26 -0.99 10.78
C ASN A 646 13.14 -1.90 12.02
N ARG A 647 13.59 -1.45 13.21
CA ARG A 647 13.39 -2.14 14.49
C ARG A 647 11.97 -2.03 15.06
N GLN A 648 11.05 -1.39 14.35
CA GLN A 648 9.69 -1.04 14.81
C GLN A 648 9.68 -0.01 15.95
N GLU A 649 10.69 0.87 16.01
CA GLU A 649 10.84 1.94 17.02
C GLU A 649 10.48 3.32 16.44
N GLY A 650 9.92 3.38 15.22
CA GLY A 650 9.57 4.65 14.55
C GLY A 650 8.51 5.50 15.27
N ASN A 651 7.73 4.90 16.18
CA ASN A 651 6.80 5.64 17.04
C ASN A 651 7.52 6.45 18.12
N ASP A 652 8.76 6.08 18.47
CA ASP A 652 9.56 6.71 19.52
C ASP A 652 10.38 7.91 18.97
N LEU A 653 10.42 8.11 17.64
CA LEU A 653 11.10 9.24 17.00
C LEU A 653 10.34 10.57 17.21
N PRO A 654 11.00 11.61 17.76
CA PRO A 654 10.38 12.91 17.95
C PRO A 654 10.22 13.71 16.65
N VAL A 655 9.47 14.80 16.69
CA VAL A 655 9.27 15.71 15.55
C VAL A 655 10.58 16.33 15.08
N SER A 656 11.50 16.67 16.00
CA SER A 656 12.81 17.25 15.66
C SER A 656 13.67 16.37 14.75
N THR A 657 13.48 15.05 14.76
CA THR A 657 14.15 14.10 13.85
C THR A 657 13.91 14.45 12.38
N PHE A 658 12.79 15.11 12.05
CA PHE A 658 12.41 15.47 10.68
C PHE A 658 12.45 16.99 10.43
N ALA A 659 13.00 17.79 11.35
CA ALA A 659 12.94 19.24 11.29
C ALA A 659 13.70 19.85 10.09
N ASP A 660 14.76 19.21 9.62
CA ASP A 660 15.54 19.61 8.45
C ASP A 660 14.93 19.11 7.12
N ARG A 661 13.89 18.27 7.18
CA ARG A 661 13.19 17.68 6.02
C ARG A 661 11.66 17.80 6.15
N PRO A 662 11.12 19.01 6.37
CA PRO A 662 9.68 19.20 6.61
C PRO A 662 8.80 18.90 5.36
N ASN A 663 9.43 18.77 4.19
CA ASN A 663 8.82 18.34 2.93
C ASN A 663 8.70 16.81 2.80
N GLY A 664 9.27 16.02 3.73
CA GLY A 664 9.23 14.56 3.70
C GLY A 664 10.28 13.91 2.80
N GLU A 665 11.33 14.63 2.40
CA GLU A 665 12.39 14.06 1.56
C GLU A 665 13.24 13.01 2.31
N PHE A 666 13.71 11.99 1.60
CA PHE A 666 14.60 10.95 2.12
C PHE A 666 15.82 10.83 1.19
N PRO A 667 17.02 10.55 1.74
CA PRO A 667 18.19 10.27 0.91
C PRO A 667 17.99 8.98 0.09
N PRO A 668 18.66 8.88 -1.08
CA PRO A 668 18.63 7.66 -1.88
C PRO A 668 19.43 6.52 -1.23
N GLY A 669 19.17 5.30 -1.66
CA GLY A 669 19.98 4.12 -1.38
C GLY A 669 19.91 3.61 0.06
N THR A 670 18.88 3.93 0.84
CA THR A 670 18.78 3.44 2.22
C THR A 670 18.48 1.94 2.29
N ALA A 671 17.92 1.35 1.22
CA ALA A 671 17.60 -0.08 1.17
C ALA A 671 18.84 -0.99 1.32
N GLN A 672 20.05 -0.50 0.99
CA GLN A 672 21.29 -1.27 1.12
C GLN A 672 21.60 -1.67 2.57
N TYR A 673 21.08 -0.92 3.55
CA TYR A 673 21.34 -1.13 4.98
C TYR A 673 20.32 -2.08 5.63
N GLU A 674 19.28 -2.53 4.92
CA GLU A 674 18.26 -3.40 5.51
C GLU A 674 18.75 -4.82 5.79
N LYS A 675 19.48 -5.41 4.82
CA LYS A 675 20.08 -6.77 4.92
C LYS A 675 19.14 -7.80 5.56
N ARG A 676 17.92 -7.90 5.03
CA ARG A 676 16.76 -8.54 5.68
C ARG A 676 16.93 -10.03 6.01
N GLY A 677 17.71 -10.77 5.22
CA GLY A 677 17.99 -12.20 5.43
C GLY A 677 16.75 -13.10 5.35
N ILE A 678 15.85 -12.86 4.38
CA ILE A 678 14.52 -13.49 4.33
C ILE A 678 14.42 -14.76 3.46
N ALA A 679 15.43 -15.04 2.63
CA ALA A 679 15.41 -16.20 1.75
C ALA A 679 15.48 -17.52 2.54
N ALA A 680 14.74 -18.53 2.09
CA ALA A 680 14.96 -19.91 2.55
C ALA A 680 16.17 -20.56 1.85
N ALA A 681 16.43 -20.16 0.60
CA ALA A 681 17.53 -20.66 -0.21
C ALA A 681 18.13 -19.55 -1.09
N VAL A 682 19.44 -19.58 -1.32
CA VAL A 682 20.20 -18.60 -2.10
C VAL A 682 20.95 -19.34 -3.23
N PRO A 683 21.07 -18.75 -4.43
CA PRO A 683 21.79 -19.41 -5.53
C PRO A 683 23.30 -19.45 -5.28
N GLU A 684 23.88 -20.65 -5.35
CA GLU A 684 25.32 -20.90 -5.34
C GLU A 684 25.87 -20.94 -6.78
N TRP A 685 26.97 -20.24 -7.03
CA TRP A 685 27.61 -20.18 -8.34
C TRP A 685 28.51 -21.38 -8.61
N GLN A 686 28.24 -22.11 -9.69
CA GLN A 686 29.06 -23.22 -10.16
C GLN A 686 30.02 -22.73 -11.25
N ILE A 687 31.28 -22.51 -10.87
CA ILE A 687 32.29 -21.84 -11.69
C ILE A 687 32.49 -22.52 -13.06
N ASP A 688 32.62 -23.84 -13.10
CA ASP A 688 32.93 -24.60 -14.33
C ASP A 688 31.81 -24.52 -15.37
N ASN A 689 30.57 -24.52 -14.90
CA ASN A 689 29.37 -24.50 -15.74
C ASN A 689 29.01 -23.10 -16.26
N CYS A 690 29.60 -22.05 -15.69
CA CYS A 690 29.27 -20.67 -16.03
C CYS A 690 29.85 -20.26 -17.40
N ILE A 691 28.98 -19.81 -18.31
CA ILE A 691 29.35 -19.27 -19.62
C ILE A 691 29.46 -17.73 -19.67
N GLN A 692 29.40 -17.05 -18.52
CA GLN A 692 29.59 -15.59 -18.39
C GLN A 692 28.64 -14.75 -19.25
N CYS A 693 27.36 -15.14 -19.30
CA CYS A 693 26.34 -14.48 -20.13
C CYS A 693 25.58 -13.34 -19.43
N ASN A 694 25.74 -13.18 -18.11
CA ASN A 694 25.07 -12.18 -17.26
C ASN A 694 23.52 -12.21 -17.22
N ARG A 695 22.87 -13.22 -17.82
CA ARG A 695 21.39 -13.35 -17.80
C ARG A 695 20.80 -13.46 -16.40
N CYS A 696 21.52 -14.08 -15.47
CA CYS A 696 21.12 -14.21 -14.07
C CYS A 696 20.95 -12.85 -13.38
N ALA A 697 21.87 -11.91 -13.62
CA ALA A 697 21.81 -10.54 -13.12
C ALA A 697 20.76 -9.70 -13.86
N TYR A 698 20.60 -9.95 -15.16
CA TYR A 698 19.63 -9.25 -16.00
C TYR A 698 18.20 -9.42 -15.48
N VAL A 699 17.80 -10.66 -15.17
CA VAL A 699 16.44 -10.98 -14.71
C VAL A 699 16.24 -10.84 -13.19
N CYS A 700 17.28 -10.52 -12.43
CA CYS A 700 17.17 -10.46 -10.98
C CYS A 700 16.26 -9.27 -10.58
N PRO A 701 15.13 -9.51 -9.90
CA PRO A 701 14.20 -8.45 -9.52
C PRO A 701 14.68 -7.57 -8.36
N HIS A 702 15.79 -7.93 -7.71
CA HIS A 702 16.29 -7.23 -6.51
C HIS A 702 17.76 -6.83 -6.62
N ALA A 703 18.36 -6.99 -7.79
CA ALA A 703 19.78 -6.74 -8.04
C ALA A 703 20.75 -7.44 -7.06
N VAL A 704 20.38 -8.63 -6.55
CA VAL A 704 21.19 -9.33 -5.52
C VAL A 704 22.28 -10.23 -6.11
N ILE A 705 22.23 -10.52 -7.40
CA ILE A 705 23.23 -11.31 -8.11
C ILE A 705 23.85 -10.44 -9.20
N ARG A 706 25.15 -10.19 -9.12
CA ARG A 706 25.86 -9.26 -10.01
C ARG A 706 27.14 -9.89 -10.56
N PRO A 707 27.50 -9.58 -11.82
CA PRO A 707 28.79 -9.94 -12.37
C PRO A 707 29.85 -8.90 -11.97
N PHE A 708 31.03 -9.37 -11.58
CA PHE A 708 32.18 -8.53 -11.26
C PHE A 708 33.37 -8.89 -12.15
N LEU A 709 34.05 -7.85 -12.65
CA LEU A 709 35.34 -7.97 -13.32
C LEU A 709 36.43 -7.63 -12.32
N VAL A 710 37.39 -8.55 -12.15
CA VAL A 710 38.39 -8.51 -11.09
C VAL A 710 39.77 -8.33 -11.72
N THR A 711 40.52 -7.32 -11.30
CA THR A 711 41.91 -7.12 -11.75
C THR A 711 42.84 -8.15 -11.10
N GLU A 712 44.06 -8.31 -11.62
CA GLU A 712 45.03 -9.23 -10.98
C GLU A 712 45.44 -8.77 -9.57
N GLU A 713 45.43 -7.47 -9.27
CA GLU A 713 45.65 -6.95 -7.92
C GLU A 713 44.49 -7.31 -6.97
N GLU A 714 43.26 -7.04 -7.38
CA GLU A 714 42.06 -7.38 -6.60
C GLU A 714 41.93 -8.90 -6.39
N LYS A 715 42.42 -9.71 -7.32
CA LYS A 715 42.48 -11.17 -7.19
C LYS A 715 43.50 -11.63 -6.16
N GLN A 716 44.65 -10.95 -6.03
CA GLN A 716 45.65 -11.27 -5.01
C GLN A 716 45.18 -10.90 -3.60
N ASN A 717 44.35 -9.86 -3.48
CA ASN A 717 43.82 -9.36 -2.21
C ASN A 717 42.46 -9.97 -1.83
N ALA A 718 41.94 -10.91 -2.63
CA ALA A 718 40.61 -11.48 -2.42
C ALA A 718 40.56 -12.38 -1.16
N PRO A 719 39.43 -12.40 -0.43
CA PRO A 719 39.27 -13.26 0.74
C PRO A 719 39.26 -14.75 0.36
N GLU A 720 39.51 -15.60 1.34
CA GLU A 720 39.44 -17.05 1.17
C GLU A 720 38.03 -17.47 0.70
N GLY A 721 37.96 -18.30 -0.36
CA GLY A 721 36.69 -18.70 -0.98
C GLY A 721 36.15 -17.76 -2.07
N PHE A 722 36.84 -16.65 -2.39
CA PHE A 722 36.49 -15.77 -3.51
C PHE A 722 36.98 -16.32 -4.86
N GLU A 723 36.33 -17.38 -5.34
CA GLU A 723 36.71 -18.04 -6.59
C GLU A 723 36.52 -17.14 -7.82
N ILE A 724 37.47 -17.19 -8.76
CA ILE A 724 37.49 -16.33 -9.96
C ILE A 724 37.72 -17.19 -11.20
N LYS A 725 36.92 -16.95 -12.25
CA LYS A 725 37.11 -17.55 -13.58
C LYS A 725 37.78 -16.54 -14.50
N LYS A 726 38.63 -16.95 -15.45
CA LYS A 726 39.15 -16.01 -16.47
C LYS A 726 38.01 -15.38 -17.26
N ALA A 727 37.98 -14.05 -17.43
CA ALA A 727 36.93 -13.40 -18.19
C ALA A 727 37.01 -13.72 -19.70
N VAL A 728 35.85 -13.82 -20.35
CA VAL A 728 35.70 -14.17 -21.77
C VAL A 728 34.99 -13.06 -22.51
N GLY A 729 35.66 -12.50 -23.52
CA GLY A 729 35.15 -11.46 -24.40
C GLY A 729 36.27 -10.53 -24.85
N LYS A 730 36.08 -9.86 -25.99
CA LYS A 730 37.02 -8.84 -26.48
C LYS A 730 37.09 -7.68 -25.48
N GLY A 731 38.29 -7.29 -25.08
CA GLY A 731 38.51 -6.22 -24.08
C GLY A 731 38.44 -6.69 -22.63
N LEU A 732 38.29 -7.99 -22.38
CA LEU A 732 38.23 -8.59 -21.05
C LEU A 732 39.46 -9.45 -20.72
N GLU A 733 40.50 -9.43 -21.56
CA GLU A 733 41.63 -10.36 -21.51
C GLU A 733 42.43 -10.28 -20.20
N ASP A 734 42.46 -9.09 -19.59
CA ASP A 734 43.21 -8.77 -18.37
C ASP A 734 42.37 -8.91 -17.08
N TYR A 735 41.13 -9.40 -17.19
CA TYR A 735 40.21 -9.51 -16.05
C TYR A 735 39.89 -10.97 -15.68
N GLY A 736 39.75 -11.17 -14.37
CA GLY A 736 38.94 -12.23 -13.80
C GLY A 736 37.45 -11.88 -13.87
N PHE A 737 36.60 -12.90 -13.77
CA PHE A 737 35.15 -12.81 -13.77
C PHE A 737 34.58 -13.63 -12.63
N ARG A 738 33.63 -13.04 -11.90
CA ARG A 738 32.87 -13.72 -10.86
C ARG A 738 31.40 -13.32 -10.92
N ILE A 739 30.51 -14.28 -10.71
CA ILE A 739 29.13 -13.99 -10.31
C ILE A 739 29.09 -14.00 -8.79
N GLN A 740 28.72 -12.89 -8.18
CA GLN A 740 28.59 -12.78 -6.73
C GLN A 740 27.14 -12.49 -6.36
N VAL A 741 26.70 -13.11 -5.26
CA VAL A 741 25.35 -12.97 -4.71
C VAL A 741 25.45 -12.25 -3.36
N SER A 742 24.50 -11.35 -3.05
CA SER A 742 24.22 -10.85 -1.71
C SER A 742 23.22 -11.79 -1.03
N PRO A 743 23.65 -12.64 -0.06
CA PRO A 743 22.73 -13.59 0.58
C PRO A 743 21.64 -12.89 1.38
N LEU A 744 22.01 -11.83 2.10
CA LEU A 744 21.14 -11.06 2.99
C LEU A 744 20.03 -10.30 2.26
N ASP A 745 20.26 -9.89 1.02
CA ASP A 745 19.26 -9.17 0.23
C ASP A 745 18.42 -10.13 -0.64
N CYS A 746 18.91 -11.36 -0.84
CA CYS A 746 18.24 -12.33 -1.69
C CYS A 746 16.87 -12.71 -1.14
N THR A 747 15.87 -12.79 -2.02
CA THR A 747 14.52 -13.25 -1.66
C THR A 747 14.29 -14.72 -2.00
N GLY A 748 15.31 -15.43 -2.50
CA GLY A 748 15.24 -16.85 -2.85
C GLY A 748 14.27 -17.21 -3.98
N CYS A 749 13.92 -16.27 -4.87
CA CYS A 749 12.90 -16.51 -5.89
C CYS A 749 13.29 -17.60 -6.91
N GLY A 750 14.57 -17.77 -7.22
CA GLY A 750 15.05 -18.81 -8.14
C GLY A 750 15.09 -18.42 -9.64
N ASN A 751 14.60 -17.24 -10.04
CA ASN A 751 14.59 -16.81 -11.46
C ASN A 751 15.97 -16.88 -12.13
N CYS A 752 17.04 -16.53 -11.41
CA CYS A 752 18.41 -16.58 -11.92
C CYS A 752 18.89 -18.00 -12.24
N ALA A 753 18.54 -18.99 -11.40
CA ALA A 753 18.85 -20.40 -11.64
C ALA A 753 17.99 -20.98 -12.76
N ASP A 754 16.71 -20.60 -12.79
CA ASP A 754 15.76 -21.04 -13.81
C ASP A 754 16.20 -20.61 -15.23
N ILE A 755 16.58 -19.34 -15.40
CA ILE A 755 16.97 -18.78 -16.70
C ILE A 755 18.39 -19.16 -17.15
N CYS A 756 19.21 -19.74 -16.26
CA CYS A 756 20.59 -20.10 -16.57
C CYS A 756 20.64 -21.00 -17.83
N PRO A 757 21.29 -20.55 -18.93
CA PRO A 757 21.23 -21.24 -20.22
C PRO A 757 22.27 -22.37 -20.37
N SER A 758 23.15 -22.54 -19.38
CA SER A 758 24.14 -23.62 -19.38
C SER A 758 23.46 -24.99 -19.35
N LYS A 759 24.02 -25.97 -20.09
CA LYS A 759 23.50 -27.34 -20.14
C LYS A 759 23.42 -27.96 -18.74
N GLU A 760 24.53 -27.89 -18.01
CA GLU A 760 24.58 -28.11 -16.59
C GLU A 760 24.39 -26.76 -15.90
N LYS A 761 23.52 -26.69 -14.88
CA LYS A 761 23.14 -25.42 -14.27
C LYS A 761 24.35 -24.80 -13.57
N ALA A 762 24.64 -23.54 -13.92
CA ALA A 762 25.70 -22.75 -13.29
C ALA A 762 25.26 -22.07 -11.98
N LEU A 763 23.99 -22.23 -11.60
CA LEU A 763 23.40 -21.69 -10.38
C LEU A 763 22.49 -22.76 -9.78
N ILE A 764 22.74 -23.13 -8.52
CA ILE A 764 21.98 -24.14 -7.79
C ILE A 764 21.48 -23.51 -6.49
N MET A 765 20.19 -23.66 -6.18
CA MET A 765 19.64 -23.12 -4.93
C MET A 765 20.12 -23.96 -3.75
N LYS A 766 20.74 -23.32 -2.76
CA LYS A 766 21.26 -23.93 -1.52
C LYS A 766 20.61 -23.30 -0.29
N PRO A 767 20.54 -24.01 0.85
CA PRO A 767 20.03 -23.44 2.11
C PRO A 767 20.69 -22.09 2.45
N PHE A 768 19.91 -21.17 3.01
CA PHE A 768 20.38 -19.81 3.31
C PHE A 768 21.60 -19.78 4.24
N GLU A 769 21.59 -20.55 5.33
CA GLU A 769 22.66 -20.53 6.35
C GLU A 769 24.02 -20.93 5.76
N GLU A 770 24.06 -22.01 4.97
CA GLU A 770 25.28 -22.46 4.27
C GLU A 770 25.86 -21.35 3.37
N GLN A 771 25.01 -20.63 2.65
CA GLN A 771 25.44 -19.57 1.74
C GLN A 771 25.75 -18.26 2.47
N MET A 772 25.08 -17.99 3.58
CA MET A 772 25.28 -16.79 4.39
C MET A 772 26.72 -16.76 4.93
N ASP A 773 27.16 -17.86 5.55
CA ASP A 773 28.52 -17.95 6.08
C ASP A 773 29.58 -17.94 4.98
N ALA A 774 29.32 -18.61 3.85
CA ALA A 774 30.27 -18.68 2.75
C ALA A 774 30.35 -17.42 1.88
N GLN A 775 29.30 -16.59 1.80
CA GLN A 775 29.20 -15.53 0.79
C GLN A 775 29.08 -14.11 1.34
N LYS A 776 28.85 -13.89 2.64
CA LYS A 776 28.72 -12.53 3.21
C LYS A 776 29.97 -11.67 2.96
N ASP A 777 31.15 -12.20 3.27
CA ASP A 777 32.42 -11.46 3.13
C ASP A 777 32.80 -11.32 1.65
N ASN A 778 32.49 -12.33 0.84
CA ASN A 778 32.67 -12.30 -0.61
C ASN A 778 31.80 -11.22 -1.27
N TRP A 779 30.55 -11.04 -0.82
CA TRP A 779 29.70 -9.94 -1.28
C TRP A 779 30.29 -8.59 -0.92
N THR A 780 30.68 -8.40 0.35
CA THR A 780 31.29 -7.15 0.83
C THR A 780 32.54 -6.82 0.01
N TYR A 781 33.43 -7.79 -0.23
CA TYR A 781 34.62 -7.59 -1.04
C TYR A 781 34.30 -7.23 -2.50
N ALA A 782 33.39 -7.96 -3.15
CA ALA A 782 33.00 -7.66 -4.52
C ALA A 782 32.36 -6.27 -4.66
N HIS A 783 31.42 -5.94 -3.77
CA HIS A 783 30.66 -4.71 -3.85
C HIS A 783 31.49 -3.48 -3.46
N ASN A 784 32.28 -3.56 -2.38
CA ASN A 784 32.98 -2.40 -1.81
C ASN A 784 34.41 -2.24 -2.31
N VAL A 785 35.12 -3.34 -2.62
CA VAL A 785 36.55 -3.28 -3.02
C VAL A 785 36.71 -3.43 -4.52
N VAL A 786 36.14 -4.48 -5.13
CA VAL A 786 36.23 -4.69 -6.59
C VAL A 786 35.45 -3.60 -7.35
N GLY A 787 34.21 -3.34 -6.93
CA GLY A 787 33.35 -2.32 -7.52
C GLY A 787 32.92 -2.61 -8.96
N TYR A 788 32.38 -1.59 -9.64
CA TYR A 788 31.79 -1.70 -10.97
C TYR A 788 32.74 -1.15 -12.04
N LYS A 789 33.24 -2.02 -12.93
CA LYS A 789 34.11 -1.64 -14.05
C LYS A 789 33.27 -1.28 -15.28
N GLU A 790 32.66 -0.11 -15.23
CA GLU A 790 31.57 0.27 -16.12
C GLU A 790 32.00 0.59 -17.57
N ASP A 791 33.25 0.97 -17.80
CA ASP A 791 33.73 1.43 -19.12
C ASP A 791 34.36 0.33 -19.97
N VAL A 792 34.40 -0.90 -19.45
CA VAL A 792 35.07 -2.04 -20.10
C VAL A 792 34.23 -2.59 -21.26
N MET A 793 32.89 -2.50 -21.19
CA MET A 793 31.99 -2.98 -22.24
C MET A 793 30.77 -2.07 -22.36
N GLY A 794 30.46 -1.66 -23.60
CA GLY A 794 29.33 -0.78 -23.90
C GLY A 794 27.95 -1.40 -23.63
N THR A 795 26.95 -0.54 -23.47
CA THR A 795 25.57 -0.91 -23.12
C THR A 795 24.75 -1.39 -24.32
N GLU A 796 25.36 -1.56 -25.50
CA GLU A 796 24.74 -2.09 -26.73
C GLU A 796 24.41 -3.58 -26.61
N THR A 797 25.07 -4.26 -25.67
CA THR A 797 24.94 -5.69 -25.48
C THR A 797 24.34 -6.00 -24.12
N LEU A 798 23.53 -7.06 -24.07
CA LEU A 798 22.99 -7.59 -22.81
C LEU A 798 24.09 -7.78 -21.76
N LYS A 799 25.22 -8.40 -22.15
CA LYS A 799 26.35 -8.66 -21.24
C LYS A 799 26.90 -7.35 -20.66
N GLY A 800 27.11 -6.34 -21.51
CA GLY A 800 27.64 -5.04 -21.13
C GLY A 800 26.74 -4.27 -20.17
N THR A 801 25.42 -4.27 -20.40
CA THR A 801 24.46 -3.60 -19.49
C THR A 801 24.58 -4.08 -18.04
N GLN A 802 24.99 -5.34 -17.83
CA GLN A 802 25.07 -5.91 -16.48
C GLN A 802 26.41 -5.67 -15.77
N PHE A 803 27.40 -5.08 -16.45
CA PHE A 803 28.60 -4.56 -15.81
C PHE A 803 28.42 -3.12 -15.27
N LYS A 804 27.37 -2.42 -15.71
CA LYS A 804 26.92 -1.16 -15.10
C LYS A 804 26.32 -1.42 -13.73
N GLN A 805 26.59 -0.53 -12.77
CA GLN A 805 25.96 -0.57 -11.46
C GLN A 805 24.44 -0.45 -11.63
N PRO A 806 23.64 -1.37 -11.05
CA PRO A 806 22.20 -1.17 -10.96
C PRO A 806 21.92 -0.04 -9.96
N LEU A 807 21.17 0.98 -10.37
CA LEU A 807 20.75 2.08 -9.48
C LEU A 807 19.33 1.91 -8.94
N LEU A 808 18.77 0.71 -9.11
CA LEU A 808 17.62 0.20 -8.35
C LEU A 808 18.02 -1.15 -7.75
N GLU A 809 18.07 -1.22 -6.42
CA GLU A 809 18.51 -2.41 -5.68
C GLU A 809 17.68 -2.66 -4.42
N PHE A 810 17.52 -3.94 -4.05
CA PHE A 810 16.98 -4.36 -2.75
C PHE A 810 15.57 -3.84 -2.40
N SER A 811 14.74 -3.55 -3.42
CA SER A 811 13.38 -3.06 -3.23
C SER A 811 12.49 -3.98 -2.38
N GLY A 812 11.42 -3.42 -1.81
CA GLY A 812 10.38 -4.15 -1.08
C GLY A 812 9.45 -5.02 -1.95
N ALA A 813 9.77 -5.22 -3.24
CA ALA A 813 8.94 -5.98 -4.16
C ALA A 813 8.89 -7.49 -3.82
N CYS A 814 7.83 -8.16 -4.28
CA CYS A 814 7.65 -9.60 -4.08
C CYS A 814 8.80 -10.44 -4.65
N ALA A 815 9.08 -11.60 -4.04
CA ALA A 815 10.06 -12.55 -4.57
C ALA A 815 9.69 -12.98 -5.99
N GLY A 816 10.54 -12.67 -6.97
CA GLY A 816 10.30 -12.99 -8.38
C GLY A 816 9.39 -12.00 -9.13
N CYS A 817 9.18 -10.80 -8.58
CA CYS A 817 8.40 -9.72 -9.19
C CYS A 817 8.77 -9.49 -10.66
N GLY A 818 7.76 -9.39 -11.54
CA GLY A 818 7.95 -9.13 -12.96
C GLY A 818 8.21 -7.66 -13.32
N GLU A 819 8.09 -6.73 -12.38
CA GLU A 819 8.18 -5.28 -12.62
C GLU A 819 9.62 -4.76 -12.59
N THR A 820 10.30 -5.00 -11.46
CA THR A 820 11.60 -4.40 -11.14
C THR A 820 12.76 -4.74 -12.09
N PRO A 821 12.81 -5.90 -12.79
CA PRO A 821 13.88 -6.15 -13.76
C PRO A 821 13.92 -5.10 -14.89
N TYR A 822 12.76 -4.60 -15.33
CA TYR A 822 12.68 -3.57 -16.36
C TYR A 822 13.24 -2.23 -15.86
N VAL A 823 12.81 -1.79 -14.68
CA VAL A 823 13.28 -0.52 -14.10
C VAL A 823 14.77 -0.59 -13.77
N LYS A 824 15.24 -1.69 -13.19
CA LYS A 824 16.68 -1.93 -12.96
C LYS A 824 17.47 -1.77 -14.25
N LEU A 825 17.02 -2.36 -15.35
CA LEU A 825 17.69 -2.22 -16.65
C LEU A 825 17.72 -0.76 -17.12
N ILE A 826 16.63 -0.01 -17.00
CA ILE A 826 16.59 1.42 -17.35
C ILE A 826 17.61 2.20 -16.52
N THR A 827 17.71 1.93 -15.21
CA THR A 827 18.71 2.60 -14.37
C THR A 827 20.16 2.27 -14.78
N GLN A 828 20.42 1.07 -15.30
CA GLN A 828 21.74 0.69 -15.81
C GLN A 828 22.08 1.38 -17.15
N LEU A 829 21.07 1.88 -17.87
CA LEU A 829 21.24 2.60 -19.13
C LEU A 829 21.33 4.12 -18.92
N TYR A 830 20.50 4.68 -18.05
CA TYR A 830 20.29 6.13 -17.95
C TYR A 830 20.33 6.69 -16.52
N GLY A 831 20.58 5.85 -15.52
CA GLY A 831 20.36 6.18 -14.11
C GLY A 831 21.08 7.43 -13.60
N GLU A 832 22.26 7.76 -14.13
CA GLU A 832 23.03 8.93 -13.71
C GLU A 832 22.44 10.28 -14.13
N HIS A 833 21.52 10.28 -15.10
CA HIS A 833 20.94 11.51 -15.65
C HIS A 833 19.43 11.38 -15.89
N MET A 834 18.75 10.49 -15.16
CA MET A 834 17.31 10.31 -15.27
C MET A 834 16.54 10.99 -14.13
N MET A 835 15.36 11.52 -14.48
CA MET A 835 14.34 11.95 -13.53
C MET A 835 13.13 11.01 -13.65
N VAL A 836 12.52 10.65 -12.53
CA VAL A 836 11.43 9.68 -12.45
C VAL A 836 10.19 10.30 -11.83
N ALA A 837 9.12 10.40 -12.61
CA ALA A 837 7.76 10.57 -12.13
C ALA A 837 7.10 9.19 -12.04
N ASN A 838 6.73 8.76 -10.84
CA ASN A 838 6.16 7.43 -10.61
C ASN A 838 4.71 7.52 -10.12
N ALA A 839 3.79 6.88 -10.82
CA ALA A 839 2.38 6.80 -10.43
C ALA A 839 2.23 5.99 -9.15
N THR A 840 1.22 6.30 -8.33
CA THR A 840 0.89 5.45 -7.19
C THR A 840 0.50 4.04 -7.65
N GLY A 841 1.07 3.02 -7.03
CA GLY A 841 0.86 1.62 -7.41
C GLY A 841 1.97 0.73 -6.85
N CYS A 842 2.14 -0.49 -7.38
CA CYS A 842 3.26 -1.35 -6.96
C CYS A 842 4.60 -0.62 -7.03
N SER A 843 4.84 0.09 -8.14
CA SER A 843 6.09 0.77 -8.43
C SER A 843 6.43 1.89 -7.45
N SER A 844 5.43 2.58 -6.90
CA SER A 844 5.68 3.55 -5.83
C SER A 844 5.88 2.86 -4.48
N ILE A 845 5.15 1.78 -4.19
CA ILE A 845 5.28 1.06 -2.92
C ILE A 845 6.65 0.38 -2.79
N TRP A 846 7.06 -0.44 -3.77
CA TRP A 846 8.40 -1.02 -3.69
C TRP A 846 9.50 0.01 -3.97
N GLY A 847 9.18 1.12 -4.64
CA GLY A 847 10.12 2.16 -5.06
C GLY A 847 10.43 3.23 -4.01
N ALA A 848 9.55 3.46 -3.03
CA ALA A 848 9.77 4.48 -1.98
C ALA A 848 8.84 4.32 -0.75
N SER A 849 8.77 3.13 -0.14
CA SER A 849 8.12 2.99 1.17
C SER A 849 9.10 3.28 2.29
N ALA A 850 8.89 4.40 3.00
CA ALA A 850 9.74 4.82 4.10
C ALA A 850 9.90 3.70 5.16
N PRO A 851 11.11 3.47 5.68
CA PRO A 851 12.33 4.29 5.50
C PRO A 851 13.21 3.87 4.31
N ALA A 852 12.81 2.87 3.51
CA ALA A 852 13.66 2.22 2.53
C ALA A 852 13.52 2.82 1.12
N THR A 853 14.61 3.38 0.60
CA THR A 853 14.73 3.90 -0.76
C THR A 853 15.67 2.97 -1.58
N PRO A 854 15.14 2.21 -2.55
CA PRO A 854 15.93 1.28 -3.38
C PRO A 854 16.65 1.96 -4.55
N TYR A 855 16.23 3.17 -4.92
CA TYR A 855 16.97 3.97 -5.90
C TYR A 855 18.23 4.51 -5.23
N THR A 856 19.40 4.23 -5.82
CA THR A 856 20.71 4.54 -5.23
C THR A 856 21.57 5.38 -6.17
N ILE A 857 22.75 5.78 -5.72
CA ILE A 857 23.73 6.55 -6.50
C ILE A 857 24.80 5.64 -7.11
N ASN A 858 25.34 6.06 -8.25
CA ASN A 858 26.52 5.48 -8.83
C ASN A 858 27.74 5.80 -7.94
N ARG A 859 28.49 4.78 -7.55
CA ARG A 859 29.60 4.93 -6.60
C ARG A 859 30.81 5.67 -7.18
N ASN A 860 30.96 5.68 -8.50
CA ASN A 860 32.08 6.35 -9.17
C ASN A 860 31.81 7.85 -9.39
N THR A 861 30.55 8.24 -9.53
CA THR A 861 30.19 9.62 -9.90
C THR A 861 29.35 10.37 -8.86
N GLY A 862 28.70 9.66 -7.94
CA GLY A 862 27.77 10.23 -6.97
C GLY A 862 26.38 10.53 -7.54
N ASN A 863 26.14 10.30 -8.83
CA ASN A 863 24.88 10.61 -9.50
C ASN A 863 23.90 9.43 -9.46
N GLY A 864 22.60 9.69 -9.46
CA GLY A 864 21.58 8.65 -9.54
C GLY A 864 20.19 9.19 -9.90
N PRO A 865 19.19 8.31 -10.00
CA PRO A 865 17.84 8.70 -10.36
C PRO A 865 17.24 9.63 -9.31
N THR A 866 16.71 10.77 -9.73
CA THR A 866 15.81 11.57 -8.88
C THR A 866 14.40 11.00 -9.02
N TRP A 867 13.79 10.60 -7.90
CA TRP A 867 12.50 9.92 -7.89
C TRP A 867 11.44 10.73 -7.13
N ALA A 868 10.22 10.82 -7.68
CA ALA A 868 9.08 11.37 -6.98
C ALA A 868 7.76 10.67 -7.37
N ASN A 869 6.82 10.63 -6.42
CA ASN A 869 5.42 10.27 -6.63
C ASN A 869 4.54 11.45 -6.25
N SER A 870 3.71 11.91 -7.20
CA SER A 870 2.65 12.87 -6.95
C SER A 870 1.40 12.11 -6.47
N LEU A 871 0.51 11.72 -7.38
CA LEU A 871 -0.71 10.97 -7.08
C LEU A 871 -0.85 9.74 -8.02
N PHE A 872 -2.04 9.14 -8.02
CA PHE A 872 -2.32 8.01 -8.90
C PHE A 872 -2.76 8.47 -10.29
N GLU A 873 -3.55 9.54 -10.33
CA GLU A 873 -4.26 10.05 -11.49
C GLU A 873 -3.43 10.99 -12.38
N ASP A 874 -2.39 11.64 -11.86
CA ASP A 874 -1.72 12.79 -12.49
C ASP A 874 -0.29 12.53 -12.97
N ASN A 875 0.16 11.27 -12.94
CA ASN A 875 1.59 10.98 -13.08
C ASN A 875 2.18 11.36 -14.45
N ALA A 876 1.37 11.35 -15.52
CA ALA A 876 1.84 11.78 -16.84
C ALA A 876 2.13 13.28 -16.82
N GLU A 877 1.15 14.05 -16.32
CA GLU A 877 1.20 15.50 -16.19
C GLU A 877 2.30 15.95 -15.24
N PHE A 878 2.53 15.17 -14.17
CA PHE A 878 3.60 15.42 -13.21
C PHE A 878 4.98 15.28 -13.85
N GLY A 879 5.24 14.18 -14.56
CA GLY A 879 6.49 13.99 -15.29
C GLY A 879 6.66 14.99 -16.44
N PHE A 880 5.57 15.37 -17.09
CA PHE A 880 5.56 16.44 -18.08
C PHE A 880 5.98 17.80 -17.48
N GLY A 881 5.44 18.15 -16.30
CA GLY A 881 5.82 19.37 -15.59
C GLY A 881 7.31 19.40 -15.22
N MET A 882 7.89 18.26 -14.82
CA MET A 882 9.34 18.14 -14.60
C MET A 882 10.14 18.41 -15.87
N HIS A 883 9.75 17.79 -16.99
CA HIS A 883 10.40 17.97 -18.29
C HIS A 883 10.40 19.44 -18.74
N VAL A 884 9.23 20.07 -18.71
CA VAL A 884 9.07 21.49 -19.10
C VAL A 884 9.95 22.40 -18.23
N ALA A 885 10.04 22.13 -16.92
CA ALA A 885 10.88 22.91 -16.02
C ALA A 885 12.38 22.76 -16.34
N VAL A 886 12.84 21.55 -16.67
CA VAL A 886 14.23 21.31 -17.07
C VAL A 886 14.56 22.01 -18.38
N GLU A 887 13.69 21.90 -19.39
CA GLU A 887 13.89 22.56 -20.68
C GLU A 887 13.91 24.10 -20.55
N ASP A 888 13.05 24.69 -19.71
CA ASP A 888 13.09 26.13 -19.41
C ASP A 888 14.47 26.56 -18.85
N LYS A 889 15.02 25.79 -17.90
CA LYS A 889 16.33 26.11 -17.30
C LYS A 889 17.47 25.94 -18.31
N ARG A 890 17.41 24.94 -19.18
CA ARG A 890 18.38 24.76 -20.28
C ARG A 890 18.30 25.89 -21.30
N ASN A 891 17.09 26.34 -21.65
CA ASN A 891 16.89 27.51 -22.52
C ASN A 891 17.38 28.81 -21.85
N GLN A 892 17.22 28.95 -20.53
CA GLN A 892 17.79 30.06 -19.78
C GLN A 892 19.33 30.08 -19.86
N ILE A 893 19.99 28.92 -19.71
CA ILE A 893 21.45 28.79 -19.89
C ILE A 893 21.86 29.22 -21.30
N GLU A 894 21.21 28.71 -22.34
CA GLU A 894 21.52 29.08 -23.73
C GLU A 894 21.38 30.60 -23.95
N ASN A 895 20.32 31.21 -23.45
CA ASN A 895 20.11 32.65 -23.55
C ASN A 895 21.20 33.46 -22.84
N LEU A 896 21.65 33.01 -21.66
CA LEU A 896 22.74 33.63 -20.92
C LEU A 896 24.08 33.49 -21.66
N LEU A 897 24.37 32.31 -22.21
CA LEU A 897 25.58 32.07 -23.01
C LEU A 897 25.59 32.91 -24.28
N ASN A 898 24.46 33.02 -24.99
CA ASN A 898 24.35 33.88 -26.17
C ASN A 898 24.59 35.35 -25.82
N LYS A 899 24.03 35.86 -24.71
CA LYS A 899 24.32 37.21 -24.22
C LYS A 899 25.80 37.40 -23.87
N TYR A 900 26.42 36.41 -23.24
CA TYR A 900 27.85 36.46 -22.93
C TYR A 900 28.69 36.57 -24.21
N ILE A 901 28.36 35.79 -25.24
CA ILE A 901 29.03 35.81 -26.54
C ILE A 901 28.82 37.16 -27.25
N GLU A 902 27.64 37.76 -27.15
CA GLU A 902 27.31 39.07 -27.74
C GLU A 902 28.09 40.24 -27.13
N LEU A 903 28.65 40.09 -25.92
CA LEU A 903 29.57 41.08 -25.33
C LEU A 903 30.93 41.15 -26.06
N GLY A 904 31.17 40.27 -27.05
CA GLY A 904 32.40 40.25 -27.84
C GLY A 904 33.55 39.46 -27.20
N ALA A 905 33.25 38.59 -26.24
CA ALA A 905 34.22 37.70 -25.61
C ALA A 905 34.62 36.54 -26.55
N ASP A 906 35.92 36.29 -26.69
CA ASP A 906 36.51 35.11 -27.39
C ASP A 906 37.38 34.28 -26.42
N ASP A 907 37.00 34.30 -25.15
CA ASP A 907 37.64 33.56 -24.08
C ASP A 907 37.17 32.10 -24.01
N ASP A 908 37.68 31.37 -23.02
CA ASP A 908 37.36 29.95 -22.87
C ASP A 908 35.89 29.71 -22.45
N ILE A 909 35.24 30.69 -21.82
CA ILE A 909 33.80 30.63 -21.50
C ILE A 909 32.99 30.69 -22.80
N ALA A 910 33.29 31.64 -23.69
CA ALA A 910 32.60 31.77 -24.97
C ALA A 910 32.78 30.53 -25.86
N LYS A 911 33.96 29.90 -25.86
CA LYS A 911 34.22 28.66 -26.60
C LYS A 911 33.48 27.46 -26.02
N ALA A 912 33.56 27.26 -24.70
CA ALA A 912 32.84 26.18 -24.03
C ALA A 912 31.31 26.36 -24.12
N GLY A 913 30.83 27.60 -24.05
CA GLY A 913 29.43 27.96 -24.22
C GLY A 913 28.88 27.60 -25.60
N LYS A 914 29.61 27.93 -26.68
CA LYS A 914 29.25 27.52 -28.05
C LYS A 914 29.19 26.00 -28.18
N ALA A 915 30.21 25.30 -27.68
CA ALA A 915 30.24 23.84 -27.71
C ALA A 915 29.07 23.23 -26.93
N TRP A 916 28.68 23.83 -25.80
CA TRP A 916 27.53 23.36 -25.03
C TRP A 916 26.21 23.59 -25.78
N ILE A 917 26.00 24.76 -26.38
CA ILE A 917 24.79 25.07 -27.18
C ILE A 917 24.64 24.07 -28.32
N GLU A 918 25.72 23.75 -29.03
CA GLU A 918 25.73 22.78 -30.14
C GLU A 918 25.40 21.35 -29.68
N ASN A 919 25.73 20.98 -28.44
CA ASN A 919 25.60 19.63 -27.91
C ASN A 919 24.52 19.49 -26.82
N LYS A 920 23.69 20.52 -26.58
CA LYS A 920 22.78 20.55 -25.42
C LYS A 920 21.76 19.41 -25.41
N GLN A 921 21.46 18.78 -26.53
CA GLN A 921 20.52 17.65 -26.59
C GLN A 921 21.19 16.27 -26.53
N ASP A 922 22.52 16.19 -26.51
CA ASP A 922 23.27 14.94 -26.39
C ASP A 922 23.85 14.78 -24.98
N TYR A 923 23.63 13.64 -24.33
CA TYR A 923 24.13 13.41 -22.96
C TYR A 923 25.67 13.49 -22.89
N VAL A 924 26.38 12.83 -23.79
CA VAL A 924 27.85 12.77 -23.74
C VAL A 924 28.46 14.14 -24.04
N GLY A 925 28.00 14.78 -25.12
CA GLY A 925 28.45 16.09 -25.56
C GLY A 925 28.09 17.21 -24.58
N SER A 926 26.86 17.23 -24.04
CA SER A 926 26.46 18.23 -23.04
C SER A 926 27.23 18.05 -21.71
N LYS A 927 27.54 16.82 -21.32
CA LYS A 927 28.36 16.55 -20.12
C LYS A 927 29.79 17.03 -20.28
N GLU A 928 30.44 16.70 -21.39
CA GLU A 928 31.81 17.15 -21.68
C GLU A 928 31.88 18.67 -21.82
N ALA A 929 31.00 19.27 -22.62
CA ALA A 929 30.97 20.72 -22.83
C ALA A 929 30.59 21.48 -21.54
N GLY A 930 29.65 20.95 -20.76
CA GLY A 930 29.26 21.53 -19.47
C GLY A 930 30.40 21.53 -18.45
N TYR A 931 31.15 20.42 -18.36
CA TYR A 931 32.34 20.36 -17.50
C TYR A 931 33.40 21.39 -17.90
N ASN A 932 33.66 21.53 -19.20
CA ASN A 932 34.58 22.53 -19.72
C ASN A 932 34.10 23.96 -19.46
N LEU A 933 32.78 24.20 -19.56
CA LEU A 933 32.17 25.50 -19.26
C LEU A 933 32.33 25.87 -17.77
N VAL A 934 32.02 24.95 -16.85
CA VAL A 934 32.22 25.18 -15.40
C VAL A 934 33.68 25.53 -15.10
N LYS A 935 34.63 24.76 -15.62
CA LYS A 935 36.06 25.06 -15.46
C LYS A 935 36.45 26.42 -16.01
N ALA A 936 35.92 26.80 -17.17
CA ALA A 936 36.21 28.09 -17.77
C ALA A 936 35.64 29.24 -16.91
N MET A 937 34.44 29.07 -16.35
CA MET A 937 33.82 30.04 -15.44
C MET A 937 34.60 30.18 -14.12
N GLU A 938 35.08 29.08 -13.54
CA GLU A 938 35.88 29.08 -12.31
C GLU A 938 37.27 29.73 -12.50
N ALA A 939 37.88 29.55 -13.68
CA ALA A 939 39.19 30.10 -13.99
C ALA A 939 39.14 31.58 -14.42
N ALA A 940 37.97 32.07 -14.83
CA ALA A 940 37.79 33.43 -15.27
C ALA A 940 37.61 34.39 -14.09
N ASN A 941 37.88 35.68 -14.34
CA ASN A 941 37.56 36.76 -13.41
C ASN A 941 36.79 37.86 -14.16
N PRO A 942 35.54 37.57 -14.58
CA PRO A 942 34.75 38.50 -15.37
C PRO A 942 34.38 39.74 -14.56
N ASP A 943 34.15 40.86 -15.23
CA ASP A 943 33.68 42.12 -14.65
C ASP A 943 32.41 42.63 -15.34
N GLY A 944 31.77 43.65 -14.75
CA GLY A 944 30.56 44.27 -15.31
C GLY A 944 29.43 43.28 -15.63
N ASP A 945 28.85 43.40 -16.82
CA ASP A 945 27.75 42.55 -17.29
C ASP A 945 28.17 41.08 -17.47
N ALA A 946 29.43 40.84 -17.85
CA ALA A 946 29.96 39.47 -17.99
C ALA A 946 29.96 38.73 -16.65
N LYS A 947 30.27 39.43 -15.56
CA LYS A 947 30.22 38.86 -14.20
C LYS A 947 28.80 38.48 -13.80
N ALA A 948 27.82 39.37 -14.03
CA ALA A 948 26.43 39.10 -13.70
C ALA A 948 25.91 37.85 -14.44
N ILE A 949 26.26 37.70 -15.72
CA ILE A 949 25.88 36.53 -16.51
C ILE A 949 26.54 35.24 -15.97
N VAL A 950 27.82 35.28 -15.62
CA VAL A 950 28.52 34.12 -15.04
C VAL A 950 27.96 33.75 -13.66
N ASP A 951 27.62 34.73 -12.83
CA ASP A 951 26.96 34.50 -11.53
C ASP A 951 25.60 33.79 -11.72
N ASP A 952 24.80 34.22 -12.71
CA ASP A 952 23.52 33.56 -13.05
C ASP A 952 23.74 32.12 -13.59
N LEU A 953 24.75 31.92 -14.44
CA LEU A 953 25.11 30.59 -14.98
C LEU A 953 25.59 29.64 -13.87
N ASN A 954 26.35 30.13 -12.88
CA ASN A 954 26.80 29.34 -11.74
C ASN A 954 25.64 28.77 -10.92
N GLY A 955 24.49 29.46 -10.87
CA GLY A 955 23.27 28.97 -10.23
C GLY A 955 22.51 27.90 -11.03
N LEU A 956 22.93 27.59 -12.26
CA LEU A 956 22.25 26.68 -13.19
C LEU A 956 23.10 25.48 -13.62
N THR A 957 24.27 25.27 -13.02
CA THR A 957 25.24 24.25 -13.45
C THR A 957 24.69 22.82 -13.42
N ASP A 958 23.77 22.52 -12.52
CA ASP A 958 23.07 21.22 -12.42
C ASP A 958 22.23 20.88 -13.67
N TYR A 959 21.87 21.90 -14.46
CA TYR A 959 21.10 21.78 -15.71
C TYR A 959 21.99 21.75 -16.95
N LEU A 960 23.32 21.67 -16.85
CA LEU A 960 24.19 21.60 -18.03
C LEU A 960 24.12 20.22 -18.70
N VAL A 961 24.07 19.15 -17.92
CA VAL A 961 23.99 17.77 -18.43
C VAL A 961 22.57 17.46 -18.89
N GLN A 962 22.41 16.96 -20.12
CA GLN A 962 21.10 16.55 -20.65
C GLN A 962 20.49 15.46 -19.75
N ARG A 963 19.19 15.59 -19.47
CA ARG A 963 18.44 14.68 -18.60
C ARG A 963 17.42 13.89 -19.41
N THR A 964 17.15 12.65 -19.01
CA THR A 964 16.05 11.87 -19.57
C THR A 964 14.88 11.81 -18.58
N GLN A 965 13.71 12.28 -19.01
CA GLN A 965 12.48 12.21 -18.21
C GLN A 965 11.81 10.85 -18.40
N TRP A 966 11.63 10.12 -17.29
CA TRP A 966 10.89 8.86 -17.26
C TRP A 966 9.62 8.96 -16.43
N ILE A 967 8.55 8.37 -16.95
CA ILE A 967 7.22 8.34 -16.35
C ILE A 967 6.84 6.86 -16.16
N PHE A 968 6.87 6.39 -14.92
CA PHE A 968 6.62 4.99 -14.59
C PHE A 968 5.23 4.81 -13.99
N GLY A 969 4.52 3.77 -14.40
CA GLY A 969 3.29 3.38 -13.73
C GLY A 969 2.77 2.01 -14.15
N GLY A 970 1.88 1.46 -13.33
CA GLY A 970 1.21 0.19 -13.63
C GLY A 970 0.09 0.35 -14.65
N ASP A 971 -0.51 -0.77 -15.05
CA ASP A 971 -1.62 -0.76 -16.00
C ASP A 971 -2.87 -0.02 -15.49
N GLY A 972 -3.15 -0.04 -14.19
CA GLY A 972 -4.29 0.70 -13.64
C GLY A 972 -4.21 2.21 -13.80
N TRP A 973 -3.01 2.78 -13.74
CA TRP A 973 -2.80 4.18 -14.07
C TRP A 973 -3.01 4.43 -15.57
N ALA A 974 -2.24 3.74 -16.41
CA ALA A 974 -2.16 4.05 -17.84
C ALA A 974 -3.43 3.71 -18.63
N TYR A 975 -4.18 2.68 -18.22
CA TYR A 975 -5.37 2.22 -18.95
C TYR A 975 -6.67 2.82 -18.41
N ASP A 976 -6.69 3.21 -17.13
CA ASP A 976 -7.88 3.70 -16.43
C ASP A 976 -7.73 5.14 -15.95
N ILE A 977 -7.24 5.35 -14.72
CA ILE A 977 -7.41 6.61 -14.00
C ILE A 977 -6.59 7.77 -14.58
N GLY A 978 -5.35 7.51 -14.98
CA GLY A 978 -4.45 8.51 -15.56
C GLY A 978 -4.40 8.47 -17.08
N TYR A 979 -5.29 7.71 -17.74
CA TYR A 979 -5.27 7.58 -19.19
C TYR A 979 -5.49 8.91 -19.91
N GLY A 980 -6.39 9.77 -19.41
CA GLY A 980 -6.62 11.08 -20.02
C GLY A 980 -5.39 11.97 -20.00
N GLY A 981 -4.67 11.98 -18.88
CA GLY A 981 -3.38 12.66 -18.73
C GLY A 981 -2.29 12.08 -19.62
N LEU A 982 -2.17 10.74 -19.62
CA LEU A 982 -1.21 10.02 -20.47
C LEU A 982 -1.44 10.32 -21.96
N ASP A 983 -2.68 10.25 -22.42
CA ASP A 983 -3.06 10.57 -23.80
C ASP A 983 -2.65 12.00 -24.16
N HIS A 984 -2.94 12.97 -23.30
CA HIS A 984 -2.59 14.37 -23.52
C HIS A 984 -1.07 14.59 -23.59
N VAL A 985 -0.31 13.98 -22.66
CA VAL A 985 1.15 14.13 -22.62
C VAL A 985 1.81 13.45 -23.82
N LEU A 986 1.35 12.27 -24.24
CA LEU A 986 1.83 11.65 -25.48
C LEU A 986 1.47 12.49 -26.71
N ALA A 987 0.31 13.12 -26.73
CA ALA A 987 -0.11 13.98 -27.83
C ALA A 987 0.72 15.28 -27.94
N SER A 988 1.39 15.72 -26.86
CA SER A 988 2.15 16.98 -26.83
C SER A 988 3.34 17.04 -27.80
N GLY A 989 3.92 15.88 -28.15
CA GLY A 989 5.13 15.81 -28.97
C GLY A 989 6.43 16.02 -28.18
N GLU A 990 6.37 16.17 -26.86
CA GLU A 990 7.53 16.46 -26.01
C GLU A 990 8.33 15.20 -25.68
N ASN A 991 9.63 15.37 -25.47
CA ASN A 991 10.59 14.26 -25.28
C ASN A 991 10.52 13.66 -23.88
N VAL A 992 9.51 12.82 -23.66
CA VAL A 992 9.28 12.08 -22.40
C VAL A 992 9.17 10.57 -22.66
N ASN A 993 9.66 9.78 -21.70
CA ASN A 993 9.68 8.32 -21.80
C ASN A 993 8.73 7.67 -20.81
N VAL A 994 7.65 7.08 -21.30
CA VAL A 994 6.65 6.39 -20.49
C VAL A 994 6.94 4.89 -20.46
N LEU A 995 7.07 4.31 -19.26
CA LEU A 995 7.05 2.86 -19.05
C LEU A 995 5.76 2.46 -18.33
N VAL A 996 4.91 1.72 -19.05
CA VAL A 996 3.74 1.05 -18.49
C VAL A 996 4.12 -0.38 -18.13
N ILE A 997 4.11 -0.69 -16.84
CA ILE A 997 4.42 -2.02 -16.31
C ILE A 997 3.10 -2.79 -16.19
N ASP A 998 2.78 -3.56 -17.22
CA ASP A 998 1.46 -4.16 -17.42
C ASP A 998 1.34 -5.50 -16.69
N THR A 999 0.70 -5.46 -15.53
CA THR A 999 0.37 -6.64 -14.72
C THR A 999 -1.04 -7.14 -15.00
N GLU A 1000 -1.79 -6.49 -15.88
CA GLU A 1000 -3.16 -6.86 -16.25
C GLU A 1000 -4.20 -6.84 -15.13
N VAL A 1001 -3.87 -6.28 -13.96
CA VAL A 1001 -4.73 -6.13 -12.78
C VAL A 1001 -4.19 -5.01 -11.88
N TYR A 1002 -4.99 -4.49 -10.96
CA TYR A 1002 -4.51 -3.56 -9.93
C TYR A 1002 -3.78 -4.34 -8.83
N SER A 1003 -2.52 -4.67 -9.10
CA SER A 1003 -1.70 -5.54 -8.26
C SER A 1003 -1.44 -4.99 -6.85
N ASN A 1004 -1.50 -3.67 -6.63
CA ASN A 1004 -1.29 -3.07 -5.31
C ASN A 1004 -2.43 -3.26 -4.35
N THR A 1005 -3.64 -3.07 -4.83
CA THR A 1005 -4.84 -3.00 -4.01
C THR A 1005 -5.53 -4.35 -3.83
N GLY A 1006 -4.99 -5.44 -4.40
CA GLY A 1006 -5.50 -6.81 -4.20
C GLY A 1006 -5.78 -7.59 -5.48
N GLY A 1007 -5.53 -7.03 -6.66
CA GLY A 1007 -5.78 -7.69 -7.95
C GLY A 1007 -7.20 -7.46 -8.47
N GLN A 1008 -7.65 -6.20 -8.43
CA GLN A 1008 -8.87 -5.75 -9.09
C GLN A 1008 -8.70 -5.73 -10.61
N SER A 1009 -9.82 -5.84 -11.31
CA SER A 1009 -9.88 -5.71 -12.76
C SER A 1009 -9.36 -4.33 -13.18
N SER A 1010 -8.83 -4.26 -14.39
CA SER A 1010 -8.46 -3.02 -15.08
C SER A 1010 -8.97 -3.08 -16.51
N LYS A 1011 -8.92 -1.96 -17.25
CA LYS A 1011 -9.13 -2.04 -18.71
C LYS A 1011 -8.04 -2.85 -19.43
N SER A 1012 -6.92 -3.12 -18.77
CA SER A 1012 -5.85 -3.95 -19.29
C SER A 1012 -6.06 -5.45 -18.99
N THR A 1013 -6.94 -5.81 -18.06
CA THR A 1013 -7.34 -7.21 -17.80
C THR A 1013 -7.95 -7.83 -19.08
N PRO A 1014 -7.54 -9.04 -19.47
CA PRO A 1014 -8.03 -9.71 -20.68
C PRO A 1014 -9.34 -10.46 -20.46
N THR A 1015 -9.97 -10.86 -21.56
CA THR A 1015 -11.13 -11.75 -21.56
C THR A 1015 -10.83 -13.03 -20.75
N ALA A 1016 -11.82 -13.53 -20.01
CA ALA A 1016 -11.78 -14.73 -19.17
C ALA A 1016 -10.93 -14.66 -17.89
N ALA A 1017 -10.10 -13.64 -17.70
CA ALA A 1017 -9.35 -13.51 -16.46
C ALA A 1017 -10.31 -13.20 -15.29
N VAL A 1018 -10.15 -13.93 -14.19
CA VAL A 1018 -10.81 -13.67 -12.92
C VAL A 1018 -9.96 -12.70 -12.11
N ALA A 1019 -10.58 -11.59 -11.75
CA ALA A 1019 -10.04 -10.55 -10.88
C ALA A 1019 -11.17 -10.07 -9.97
N LYS A 1020 -10.86 -9.27 -8.94
CA LYS A 1020 -11.93 -8.58 -8.19
C LYS A 1020 -12.67 -7.61 -9.13
N PHE A 1021 -14.00 -7.50 -8.99
CA PHE A 1021 -14.91 -6.83 -9.95
C PHE A 1021 -15.07 -7.52 -11.31
N ALA A 1022 -14.44 -8.69 -11.47
CA ALA A 1022 -14.59 -9.59 -12.60
C ALA A 1022 -14.64 -11.04 -12.09
N ALA A 1023 -15.38 -11.29 -11.00
CA ALA A 1023 -15.42 -12.58 -10.30
C ALA A 1023 -15.85 -13.76 -11.20
N SER A 1024 -16.71 -13.51 -12.19
CA SER A 1024 -17.17 -14.48 -13.20
C SER A 1024 -16.37 -14.45 -14.51
N GLY A 1025 -15.14 -13.93 -14.44
CA GLY A 1025 -14.26 -13.74 -15.59
C GLY A 1025 -14.64 -12.51 -16.40
N LYS A 1026 -13.66 -11.68 -16.75
CA LYS A 1026 -13.90 -10.47 -17.54
C LYS A 1026 -14.48 -10.82 -18.90
N LYS A 1027 -15.60 -10.19 -19.26
CA LYS A 1027 -16.36 -10.48 -20.49
C LYS A 1027 -15.91 -9.65 -21.69
N ILE A 1028 -15.13 -8.59 -21.47
CA ILE A 1028 -14.68 -7.65 -22.51
C ILE A 1028 -13.17 -7.79 -22.71
N ARG A 1029 -12.74 -7.77 -23.97
CA ARG A 1029 -11.31 -7.81 -24.36
C ARG A 1029 -10.46 -6.72 -23.70
N LYS A 1030 -9.16 -6.98 -23.64
CA LYS A 1030 -8.15 -6.00 -23.18
C LYS A 1030 -8.20 -4.74 -24.06
N LYS A 1031 -8.17 -3.56 -23.45
CA LYS A 1031 -7.98 -2.27 -24.17
C LYS A 1031 -6.60 -2.29 -24.85
N ASP A 1032 -6.54 -1.88 -26.11
CA ASP A 1032 -5.29 -1.86 -26.88
C ASP A 1032 -4.65 -0.47 -26.81
N LEU A 1033 -3.93 -0.20 -25.72
CA LEU A 1033 -3.29 1.09 -25.46
C LEU A 1033 -2.23 1.42 -26.51
N GLY A 1034 -1.42 0.43 -26.90
CA GLY A 1034 -0.37 0.63 -27.88
C GLY A 1034 -0.94 1.00 -29.25
N MET A 1035 -2.01 0.33 -29.71
CA MET A 1035 -2.72 0.71 -30.94
C MET A 1035 -3.30 2.12 -30.87
N GLN A 1036 -3.83 2.54 -29.72
CA GLN A 1036 -4.34 3.90 -29.54
C GLN A 1036 -3.22 4.95 -29.65
N ALA A 1037 -2.09 4.72 -28.98
CA ALA A 1037 -0.94 5.64 -29.05
C ALA A 1037 -0.32 5.69 -30.46
N MET A 1038 -0.24 4.56 -31.18
CA MET A 1038 0.27 4.54 -32.56
C MET A 1038 -0.59 5.37 -33.53
N SER A 1039 -1.86 5.65 -33.20
CA SER A 1039 -2.74 6.43 -34.07
C SER A 1039 -2.31 7.89 -34.24
N TYR A 1040 -1.48 8.44 -33.33
CA TYR A 1040 -0.88 9.76 -33.48
C TYR A 1040 0.15 9.82 -34.61
N GLY A 1041 0.85 8.71 -34.89
CA GLY A 1041 1.89 8.62 -35.92
C GLY A 1041 3.26 9.16 -35.51
N TYR A 1042 3.34 10.06 -34.52
CA TYR A 1042 4.57 10.67 -34.01
C TYR A 1042 4.92 10.25 -32.57
N VAL A 1043 4.25 9.22 -32.04
CA VAL A 1043 4.58 8.63 -30.75
C VAL A 1043 5.36 7.35 -30.98
N TYR A 1044 6.55 7.21 -30.42
CA TYR A 1044 7.25 5.92 -30.42
C TYR A 1044 6.49 4.95 -29.50
N VAL A 1045 6.16 3.75 -29.98
CA VAL A 1045 5.41 2.76 -29.17
C VAL A 1045 6.08 1.40 -29.25
N ALA A 1046 6.36 0.77 -28.11
CA ALA A 1046 6.88 -0.58 -28.08
C ALA A 1046 6.14 -1.46 -27.06
N GLN A 1047 5.93 -2.72 -27.43
CA GLN A 1047 5.43 -3.75 -26.52
C GLN A 1047 6.52 -4.80 -26.30
N ILE A 1048 6.93 -4.99 -25.03
CA ILE A 1048 8.11 -5.77 -24.66
C ILE A 1048 7.77 -6.89 -23.66
N SER A 1049 8.62 -7.92 -23.63
CA SER A 1049 8.57 -9.02 -22.64
C SER A 1049 9.99 -9.55 -22.41
N MET A 1050 10.59 -9.20 -21.27
CA MET A 1050 11.99 -9.47 -20.98
C MET A 1050 12.35 -10.96 -21.04
N GLY A 1051 11.52 -11.81 -20.43
CA GLY A 1051 11.73 -13.26 -20.43
C GLY A 1051 11.52 -13.92 -21.79
N ALA A 1052 10.79 -13.27 -22.71
CA ALA A 1052 10.61 -13.76 -24.07
C ALA A 1052 11.78 -13.38 -24.98
N ASP A 1053 12.18 -12.10 -24.98
CA ASP A 1053 13.33 -11.61 -25.74
C ASP A 1053 14.02 -10.42 -25.03
N MET A 1054 15.16 -10.73 -24.43
CA MET A 1054 16.00 -9.76 -23.72
C MET A 1054 16.66 -8.75 -24.66
N ASN A 1055 16.97 -9.13 -25.90
CA ASN A 1055 17.60 -8.23 -26.86
C ASN A 1055 16.57 -7.25 -27.44
N GLN A 1056 15.35 -7.73 -27.73
CA GLN A 1056 14.24 -6.87 -28.15
C GLN A 1056 13.89 -5.85 -27.06
N THR A 1057 13.88 -6.28 -25.79
CA THR A 1057 13.69 -5.38 -24.64
C THR A 1057 14.76 -4.29 -24.58
N LEU A 1058 16.04 -4.65 -24.66
CA LEU A 1058 17.14 -3.69 -24.67
C LEU A 1058 17.05 -2.72 -25.86
N LYS A 1059 16.76 -3.24 -27.05
CA LYS A 1059 16.61 -2.45 -28.28
C LYS A 1059 15.48 -1.44 -28.15
N ALA A 1060 14.30 -1.88 -27.72
CA ALA A 1060 13.12 -1.03 -27.60
C ALA A 1060 13.31 0.12 -26.60
N LEU A 1061 13.95 -0.14 -25.45
CA LEU A 1061 14.23 0.89 -24.44
C LEU A 1061 15.25 1.92 -24.94
N ARG A 1062 16.27 1.47 -25.69
CA ARG A 1062 17.26 2.38 -26.32
C ARG A 1062 16.64 3.23 -27.42
N GLU A 1063 15.78 2.63 -28.25
CA GLU A 1063 15.08 3.36 -29.31
C GLU A 1063 14.10 4.39 -28.74
N ALA A 1064 13.35 4.03 -27.68
CA ALA A 1064 12.47 4.95 -26.96
C ALA A 1064 13.22 6.17 -26.41
N ALA A 1065 14.27 5.93 -25.61
CA ALA A 1065 15.02 7.01 -24.96
C ALA A 1065 15.82 7.90 -25.92
N SER A 1066 16.10 7.41 -27.14
CA SER A 1066 16.79 8.19 -28.19
C SER A 1066 15.83 8.87 -29.17
N TYR A 1067 14.53 8.60 -29.06
CA TYR A 1067 13.55 9.27 -29.89
C TYR A 1067 13.34 10.69 -29.36
N ASP A 1068 13.49 11.69 -30.23
CA ASP A 1068 13.26 13.08 -29.87
C ASP A 1068 11.77 13.42 -29.93
N GLY A 1069 11.04 12.88 -28.95
CA GLY A 1069 9.60 12.96 -28.89
C GLY A 1069 9.02 11.98 -27.86
N PRO A 1070 7.70 11.82 -27.82
CA PRO A 1070 7.03 11.03 -26.81
C PRO A 1070 7.21 9.54 -27.08
N SER A 1071 7.60 8.79 -26.05
CA SER A 1071 7.82 7.36 -26.10
C SER A 1071 6.91 6.61 -25.12
N LEU A 1072 6.26 5.54 -25.59
CA LEU A 1072 5.45 4.64 -24.77
C LEU A 1072 5.98 3.19 -24.88
N VAL A 1073 6.43 2.64 -23.76
CA VAL A 1073 6.85 1.24 -23.66
C VAL A 1073 5.92 0.48 -22.73
N ILE A 1074 5.29 -0.58 -23.24
CA ILE A 1074 4.35 -1.44 -22.50
C ILE A 1074 5.03 -2.78 -22.21
N ALA A 1075 5.30 -3.07 -20.95
CA ALA A 1075 6.07 -4.22 -20.51
C ALA A 1075 5.22 -5.27 -19.81
N TYR A 1076 5.19 -6.51 -20.30
CA TYR A 1076 4.47 -7.59 -19.61
C TYR A 1076 5.16 -7.98 -18.28
N ALA A 1077 4.43 -7.86 -17.17
CA ALA A 1077 4.96 -8.08 -15.83
C ALA A 1077 4.18 -9.19 -15.09
N PRO A 1078 4.73 -10.41 -15.00
CA PRO A 1078 4.16 -11.48 -14.18
C PRO A 1078 4.00 -11.04 -12.72
N CYS A 1079 2.85 -11.37 -12.13
CA CYS A 1079 2.48 -10.96 -10.78
C CYS A 1079 1.98 -12.14 -9.94
N ILE A 1080 2.11 -12.05 -8.62
CA ILE A 1080 1.53 -13.03 -7.68
C ILE A 1080 0.01 -13.16 -7.86
N ASN A 1081 -0.68 -12.09 -8.27
CA ASN A 1081 -2.12 -12.08 -8.53
C ASN A 1081 -2.53 -12.94 -9.74
N HIS A 1082 -1.59 -13.30 -10.62
CA HIS A 1082 -1.86 -14.25 -11.71
C HIS A 1082 -1.99 -15.69 -11.18
N GLY A 1083 -1.34 -15.97 -10.04
CA GLY A 1083 -1.26 -17.31 -9.47
C GLY A 1083 -0.59 -18.29 -10.44
N ILE A 1084 0.64 -18.01 -10.83
CA ILE A 1084 1.43 -18.87 -11.72
C ILE A 1084 1.62 -20.23 -11.02
N THR A 1085 1.15 -21.30 -11.66
CA THR A 1085 1.12 -22.66 -11.06
C THR A 1085 2.52 -23.20 -10.72
N THR A 1086 3.53 -22.82 -11.48
CA THR A 1086 4.95 -23.17 -11.24
C THR A 1086 5.67 -22.20 -10.28
N GLY A 1087 4.97 -21.17 -9.80
CA GLY A 1087 5.50 -20.16 -8.89
C GLY A 1087 6.31 -19.04 -9.55
N MET A 1088 6.51 -17.94 -8.80
CA MET A 1088 7.21 -16.73 -9.26
C MET A 1088 8.70 -16.92 -9.56
N GLY A 1089 9.28 -18.08 -9.25
CA GLY A 1089 10.63 -18.45 -9.69
C GLY A 1089 10.76 -18.74 -11.18
N THR A 1090 9.63 -18.77 -11.88
CA THR A 1090 9.53 -19.02 -13.31
C THR A 1090 8.94 -17.84 -14.09
N SER A 1091 8.94 -16.63 -13.50
CA SER A 1091 8.38 -15.41 -14.11
C SER A 1091 8.90 -15.15 -15.53
N SER A 1092 10.21 -15.32 -15.76
CA SER A 1092 10.78 -15.15 -17.11
C SER A 1092 10.29 -16.22 -18.11
N LYS A 1093 10.09 -17.46 -17.67
CA LYS A 1093 9.49 -18.50 -18.53
C LYS A 1093 8.01 -18.23 -18.81
N GLN A 1094 7.28 -17.66 -17.85
CA GLN A 1094 5.90 -17.27 -18.05
C GLN A 1094 5.78 -16.14 -19.09
N GLN A 1095 6.70 -15.16 -19.05
CA GLN A 1095 6.87 -14.14 -20.08
C GLN A 1095 7.11 -14.74 -21.47
N LEU A 1096 8.00 -15.75 -21.58
CA LEU A 1096 8.23 -16.47 -22.84
C LEU A 1096 6.97 -17.20 -23.32
N LYS A 1097 6.31 -17.94 -22.42
CA LYS A 1097 5.09 -18.69 -22.73
C LYS A 1097 3.97 -17.77 -23.25
N ALA A 1098 3.81 -16.59 -22.66
CA ALA A 1098 2.85 -15.59 -23.13
C ALA A 1098 3.07 -15.22 -24.60
N VAL A 1099 4.33 -15.09 -25.04
CA VAL A 1099 4.64 -14.78 -26.44
C VAL A 1099 4.49 -15.99 -27.35
N GLU A 1100 4.99 -17.16 -26.95
CA GLU A 1100 4.92 -18.40 -27.76
C GLU A 1100 3.48 -18.87 -28.04
N THR A 1101 2.54 -18.53 -27.16
CA THR A 1101 1.11 -18.89 -27.26
C THR A 1101 0.27 -17.79 -27.94
N GLY A 1102 0.87 -16.65 -28.30
CA GLY A 1102 0.15 -15.52 -28.90
C GLY A 1102 -0.69 -14.70 -27.93
N TYR A 1103 -0.51 -14.90 -26.62
CA TYR A 1103 -1.15 -14.09 -25.59
C TYR A 1103 -0.59 -12.66 -25.54
N TRP A 1104 0.71 -12.52 -25.75
CA TRP A 1104 1.40 -11.24 -25.81
C TRP A 1104 2.24 -11.16 -27.10
N HIS A 1105 2.25 -10.01 -27.77
CA HIS A 1105 3.05 -9.82 -28.98
C HIS A 1105 4.15 -8.79 -28.73
N LEU A 1106 5.29 -8.97 -29.39
CA LEU A 1106 6.41 -8.02 -29.33
C LEU A 1106 6.40 -7.21 -30.61
N TYR A 1107 6.37 -5.89 -30.48
CA TYR A 1107 6.44 -4.97 -31.62
C TYR A 1107 7.07 -3.65 -31.21
N ARG A 1108 7.48 -2.90 -32.23
CA ARG A 1108 7.95 -1.52 -32.13
C ARG A 1108 7.32 -0.70 -33.25
N PHE A 1109 6.91 0.51 -32.93
CA PHE A 1109 6.47 1.55 -33.85
C PHE A 1109 7.43 2.72 -33.68
N ASP A 1110 8.24 2.97 -34.71
CA ASP A 1110 9.25 4.02 -34.71
C ASP A 1110 8.93 5.07 -35.79
N PRO A 1111 8.45 6.27 -35.39
CA PRO A 1111 8.11 7.34 -36.32
C PRO A 1111 9.25 7.72 -37.28
N ARG A 1112 10.51 7.59 -36.86
CA ARG A 1112 11.69 7.94 -37.68
C ARG A 1112 11.76 7.12 -38.96
N LEU A 1113 11.28 5.88 -38.93
CA LEU A 1113 11.26 5.02 -40.12
C LEU A 1113 10.26 5.53 -41.17
N ALA A 1114 9.15 6.15 -40.75
CA ALA A 1114 8.22 6.77 -41.68
C ALA A 1114 8.87 7.97 -42.40
N GLU A 1115 9.70 8.74 -41.70
CA GLU A 1115 10.49 9.85 -42.29
C GLU A 1115 11.49 9.34 -43.34
N GLU A 1116 12.00 8.12 -43.17
CA GLU A 1116 12.84 7.42 -44.15
C GLU A 1116 12.05 6.73 -45.28
N GLY A 1117 10.71 6.85 -45.30
CA GLY A 1117 9.84 6.18 -46.27
C GLY A 1117 9.70 4.66 -46.06
N LYS A 1118 10.03 4.15 -44.87
CA LYS A 1118 9.86 2.75 -44.46
C LYS A 1118 8.59 2.59 -43.61
N ASN A 1119 8.14 1.36 -43.42
CA ASN A 1119 7.03 1.07 -42.51
C ASN A 1119 7.48 1.31 -41.05
N PRO A 1120 6.82 2.22 -40.30
CA PRO A 1120 7.16 2.50 -38.91
C PRO A 1120 6.83 1.35 -37.96
N PHE A 1121 5.97 0.39 -38.33
CA PHE A 1121 5.60 -0.74 -37.49
C PHE A 1121 6.46 -1.98 -37.80
N GLN A 1122 7.08 -2.57 -36.77
CA GLN A 1122 7.76 -3.85 -36.84
C GLN A 1122 7.15 -4.84 -35.84
N LEU A 1123 6.69 -5.98 -36.34
CA LEU A 1123 6.28 -7.11 -35.51
C LEU A 1123 7.50 -7.99 -35.20
N ASP A 1124 8.06 -7.85 -33.99
CA ASP A 1124 9.27 -8.55 -33.57
C ASP A 1124 8.99 -10.01 -33.14
N SER A 1125 7.80 -10.29 -32.58
CA SER A 1125 7.40 -11.66 -32.24
C SER A 1125 7.00 -12.45 -33.47
N LYS A 1126 7.41 -13.72 -33.53
CA LYS A 1126 7.00 -14.65 -34.59
C LYS A 1126 5.54 -15.09 -34.43
N GLU A 1127 5.02 -15.75 -35.45
CA GLU A 1127 3.73 -16.44 -35.39
C GLU A 1127 3.69 -17.39 -34.18
N PRO A 1128 2.61 -17.39 -33.37
CA PRO A 1128 2.49 -18.25 -32.21
C PRO A 1128 2.70 -19.73 -32.56
N THR A 1129 3.49 -20.44 -31.76
CA THR A 1129 3.88 -21.83 -32.02
C THR A 1129 3.21 -22.84 -31.08
N LYS A 1130 2.53 -22.36 -30.03
CA LYS A 1130 1.86 -23.18 -29.02
C LYS A 1130 0.37 -22.82 -28.91
N PRO A 1131 -0.49 -23.76 -28.45
CA PRO A 1131 -1.90 -23.48 -28.18
C PRO A 1131 -2.08 -22.35 -27.17
N PHE A 1132 -3.05 -21.46 -27.42
CA PHE A 1132 -3.38 -20.35 -26.52
C PHE A 1132 -3.83 -20.84 -25.12
N THR A 1133 -4.54 -21.97 -25.09
CA THR A 1133 -5.03 -22.61 -23.87
C THR A 1133 -3.91 -23.01 -22.89
N ASP A 1134 -2.72 -23.34 -23.40
CA ASP A 1134 -1.57 -23.73 -22.56
C ASP A 1134 -1.13 -22.57 -21.63
N PHE A 1135 -1.36 -21.33 -22.04
CA PHE A 1135 -1.11 -20.15 -21.22
C PHE A 1135 -2.20 -19.99 -20.15
N LEU A 1136 -3.48 -20.02 -20.56
CA LEU A 1136 -4.60 -19.89 -19.62
C LEU A 1136 -4.54 -20.95 -18.51
N GLU A 1137 -4.26 -22.21 -18.87
CA GLU A 1137 -4.18 -23.32 -17.91
C GLU A 1137 -2.97 -23.25 -16.97
N SER A 1138 -2.01 -22.38 -17.25
CA SER A 1138 -0.82 -22.20 -16.40
C SER A 1138 -1.02 -21.22 -15.23
N GLU A 1139 -2.15 -20.52 -15.18
CA GLU A 1139 -2.42 -19.46 -14.20
C GLU A 1139 -3.75 -19.67 -13.47
N VAL A 1140 -3.74 -19.45 -12.15
CA VAL A 1140 -4.93 -19.62 -11.30
C VAL A 1140 -6.03 -18.62 -11.67
N ARG A 1141 -5.69 -17.41 -12.12
CA ARG A 1141 -6.69 -16.41 -12.54
C ARG A 1141 -7.59 -16.85 -13.70
N TYR A 1142 -7.23 -17.89 -14.45
CA TYR A 1142 -8.11 -18.49 -15.47
C TYR A 1142 -8.67 -19.84 -15.00
N THR A 1143 -7.83 -20.69 -14.39
CA THR A 1143 -8.29 -22.03 -13.96
C THR A 1143 -9.31 -21.99 -12.83
N SER A 1144 -9.35 -20.90 -12.03
CA SER A 1144 -10.41 -20.66 -11.04
C SER A 1144 -11.79 -20.44 -11.65
N LEU A 1145 -11.86 -19.91 -12.88
CA LEU A 1145 -13.11 -19.68 -13.61
C LEU A 1145 -13.82 -21.00 -13.91
N ARG A 1146 -13.08 -21.99 -14.45
CA ARG A 1146 -13.60 -23.35 -14.71
C ARG A 1146 -14.16 -24.03 -13.48
N ARG A 1147 -13.64 -23.68 -12.29
CA ARG A 1147 -14.11 -24.25 -11.02
C ARG A 1147 -15.37 -23.58 -10.49
N SER A 1148 -15.49 -22.27 -10.69
CA SER A 1148 -16.56 -21.46 -10.10
C SER A 1148 -17.75 -21.30 -11.03
N PHE A 1149 -17.50 -21.18 -12.34
CA PHE A 1149 -18.49 -20.97 -13.40
C PHE A 1149 -18.16 -21.86 -14.62
N PRO A 1150 -18.29 -23.19 -14.51
CA PRO A 1150 -17.85 -24.12 -15.57
C PRO A 1150 -18.55 -23.91 -16.92
N GLU A 1151 -19.84 -23.53 -16.91
CA GLU A 1151 -20.62 -23.30 -18.13
C GLU A 1151 -20.12 -22.06 -18.91
N ASP A 1152 -19.72 -21.00 -18.20
CA ASP A 1152 -19.21 -19.76 -18.79
C ASP A 1152 -17.75 -19.86 -19.25
N ALA A 1153 -16.95 -20.69 -18.57
CA ALA A 1153 -15.50 -20.70 -18.71
C ALA A 1153 -15.03 -21.05 -20.13
N ASP A 1154 -15.59 -22.11 -20.73
CA ASP A 1154 -15.17 -22.56 -22.06
C ASP A 1154 -15.55 -21.55 -23.15
N ALA A 1155 -16.72 -20.92 -23.04
CA ALA A 1155 -17.14 -19.86 -23.95
C ALA A 1155 -16.20 -18.64 -23.86
N LEU A 1156 -15.81 -18.25 -22.65
CA LEU A 1156 -14.87 -17.15 -22.44
C LEU A 1156 -13.45 -17.47 -22.89
N PHE A 1157 -12.99 -18.70 -22.73
CA PHE A 1157 -11.66 -19.12 -23.21
C PHE A 1157 -11.59 -19.08 -24.74
N GLN A 1158 -12.65 -19.53 -25.42
CA GLN A 1158 -12.78 -19.41 -26.87
C GLN A 1158 -12.81 -17.94 -27.32
N ALA A 1159 -13.54 -17.08 -26.60
CA ALA A 1159 -13.57 -15.65 -26.87
C ALA A 1159 -12.18 -15.02 -26.71
N ALA A 1160 -11.45 -15.37 -25.64
CA ALA A 1160 -10.10 -14.87 -25.38
C ALA A 1160 -9.11 -15.28 -26.49
N GLU A 1161 -9.19 -16.53 -26.95
CA GLU A 1161 -8.38 -17.00 -28.09
C GLU A 1161 -8.73 -16.28 -29.39
N ALA A 1162 -10.02 -16.04 -29.65
CA ALA A 1162 -10.48 -15.30 -30.82
C ALA A 1162 -10.01 -13.83 -30.80
N ASP A 1163 -10.07 -13.17 -29.64
CA ASP A 1163 -9.55 -11.82 -29.43
C ASP A 1163 -8.04 -11.76 -29.69
N ALA A 1164 -7.28 -12.73 -29.19
CA ALA A 1164 -5.84 -12.82 -29.41
C ALA A 1164 -5.49 -13.00 -30.90
N LYS A 1165 -6.19 -13.90 -31.60
CA LYS A 1165 -6.03 -14.09 -33.06
C LYS A 1165 -6.38 -12.84 -33.85
N HIS A 1166 -7.44 -12.14 -33.47
CA HIS A 1166 -7.84 -10.88 -34.10
C HIS A 1166 -6.75 -9.81 -33.95
N ARG A 1167 -6.17 -9.67 -32.75
CA ARG A 1167 -5.08 -8.74 -32.48
C ARG A 1167 -3.82 -9.08 -33.28
N TYR A 1168 -3.39 -10.34 -33.27
CA TYR A 1168 -2.25 -10.80 -34.08
C TYR A 1168 -2.42 -10.47 -35.56
N ASN A 1169 -3.58 -10.80 -36.14
CA ASN A 1169 -3.86 -10.54 -37.55
C ASN A 1169 -3.89 -9.05 -37.88
N THR A 1170 -4.28 -8.20 -36.93
CA THR A 1170 -4.25 -6.74 -37.08
C THR A 1170 -2.81 -6.24 -37.12
N TYR A 1171 -1.97 -6.67 -36.17
CA TYR A 1171 -0.55 -6.30 -36.16
C TYR A 1171 0.22 -6.83 -37.37
N LYS A 1172 -0.09 -8.06 -37.82
CA LYS A 1172 0.50 -8.61 -39.04
C LYS A 1172 0.17 -7.74 -40.27
N LYS A 1173 -1.08 -7.30 -40.41
CA LYS A 1173 -1.47 -6.37 -41.48
C LYS A 1173 -0.72 -5.03 -41.40
N LEU A 1174 -0.47 -4.52 -40.20
CA LEU A 1174 0.32 -3.30 -40.02
C LEU A 1174 1.78 -3.49 -40.44
N ALA A 1175 2.38 -4.65 -40.15
CA ALA A 1175 3.76 -4.96 -40.53
C ALA A 1175 3.92 -5.25 -42.03
N ASP A 1176 2.87 -5.78 -42.68
CA ASP A 1176 2.85 -6.12 -44.11
C ASP A 1176 2.47 -4.91 -45.01
N ALA A 1177 2.00 -3.80 -44.44
CA ALA A 1177 1.62 -2.57 -45.13
C ALA A 1177 2.85 -1.79 -45.64
#